data_AF-A0A366HM84-F1
#
_entry.id   AF-A0A366HM84-F1
#
_cell.length_a   1.000
_cell.length_b   1.000
_cell.length_c   1.000
_cell.angle_alpha   90.00
_cell.angle_beta   90.00
_cell.angle_gamma   90.00
#
_symmetry.space_group_name_H-M   'P 1'
#
loop_
_entity.id
_entity.type
_entity.pdbx_description
1 polymer ?
#
loop_
_entity_poly.entity_id
_entity_poly.type
_entity_poly.pdbx_seq_one_letter_code
_entity_poly.pdbx_strand_id
1 'polypeptide(L)'
;MEDMEDTQRRHSQKPPGDDRVAVYTAVFGAYDDPPVVRQPDPALTYVLLTEDVAMQVPSPWQVMVVDRVFDDPQRDARRVKLLPHLFLGEFDISVWVDANCDLLALDLQTIHNLLGDADVAVCPHHSRRCLYDEARAVQELLMDSPELIERQMALYRGSEFPENFGLHGTMFLVRRLDTLLGRQFCHEWWTEVSRHSKRDQLSFDFVRWKSRARVQTLDLSHVDNPVFRWSGKHKVPRIPYSQSGNGQSASLPLPAPSGQPVAASPHPKARGLEASLVEQARSQLATQGYAEPIKLFSVQECQWLLKGLEVKGAPPAEWFKGNAVNHRAFYDAATDWRIMSRVIAAIGEHVVLWGAWLVNREPGEKHPWHSDIESSAPQGKTVSVWIGMRGTCAETSLKMAPGSHLFGITVQEKASQKGRRRQDICDEDIGAWTEECGAAEAPRLVPMQDGEALFFDGRIWHGSNNLSPELRRTALLLQYASVDTPIRMPVPYQCEWPFQMLERPLPPCLLVKGVDRVQVNRIVPSPPLPYATGERRLHSTVASADPSSLKGIVSPGWKAHILFEGTTHGLADVRSHVSLLQPGRCPHPPVQHPEEEFKLMLKGEVEAYFPDLRHEPDGGRRRLRPGDITYTPAGFYHTVSSVGPEPARYMMCKWIADPSGATPSLGFAQVTVPPSGGEDAVKGDGCWHKTVLFEGPTACLSKLRCHVTTVEPGGGHAPRVDSYDIMIVVLEGEVLSLGQRMGKDGVLFCAAGIPHGMENVGTVPARYLVLELHGGRMTTRLLREEGVTGSA
;
A
#
# COMPACT_ATOMS: atom_id res chain seq x y z
N MET A 1 2.03 -40.94 3.34
CA MET A 1 1.82 -42.01 4.34
C MET A 1 3.09 -42.23 5.15
N GLU A 2 4.28 -42.08 4.55
CA GLU A 2 5.58 -42.08 5.26
C GLU A 2 5.81 -40.87 6.20
N ASP A 3 5.30 -39.67 5.90
CA ASP A 3 5.44 -38.47 6.78
C ASP A 3 4.72 -38.58 8.14
N MET A 4 3.67 -39.40 8.22
CA MET A 4 2.98 -39.65 9.50
C MET A 4 3.80 -40.53 10.44
N GLU A 5 4.60 -41.46 9.89
CA GLU A 5 5.41 -42.38 10.68
C GLU A 5 6.66 -41.68 11.25
N ASP A 6 7.24 -40.71 10.55
CA ASP A 6 8.45 -40.03 11.02
C ASP A 6 8.18 -39.04 12.17
N THR A 7 6.99 -38.43 12.17
CA THR A 7 6.53 -37.59 13.29
C THR A 7 6.20 -38.43 14.53
N GLN A 8 5.64 -39.63 14.36
CA GLN A 8 5.45 -40.61 15.44
C GLN A 8 6.77 -41.17 15.97
N ARG A 9 7.80 -41.33 15.12
CA ARG A 9 9.14 -41.78 15.56
C ARG A 9 9.84 -40.77 16.45
N ARG A 10 9.70 -39.47 16.23
CA ARG A 10 10.25 -38.43 17.14
C ARG A 10 9.58 -38.41 18.52
N HIS A 11 8.29 -38.72 18.59
CA HIS A 11 7.56 -38.89 19.86
C HIS A 11 8.07 -40.10 20.69
N SER A 12 8.69 -41.09 20.05
CA SER A 12 9.12 -42.34 20.70
C SER A 12 10.51 -42.32 21.34
N GLN A 13 11.27 -41.22 21.24
CA GLN A 13 12.65 -41.12 21.77
C GLN A 13 12.83 -40.17 22.96
N LYS A 14 11.83 -39.35 23.31
CA LYS A 14 11.89 -38.46 24.48
C LYS A 14 11.27 -39.17 25.69
N PRO A 15 11.96 -39.27 26.84
CA PRO A 15 11.34 -39.81 28.05
C PRO A 15 10.14 -38.94 28.47
N PRO A 16 9.02 -39.53 28.95
CA PRO A 16 7.88 -38.77 29.46
C PRO A 16 8.32 -37.85 30.60
N GLY A 17 8.10 -36.54 30.47
CA GLY A 17 8.42 -35.55 31.51
C GLY A 17 9.56 -34.57 31.19
N ASP A 18 10.14 -34.61 29.99
CA ASP A 18 11.22 -33.71 29.55
C ASP A 18 10.75 -32.62 28.55
N ASP A 19 9.45 -32.29 28.59
CA ASP A 19 8.88 -31.25 27.74
C ASP A 19 9.20 -29.87 28.29
N ARG A 20 9.71 -29.00 27.41
CA ARG A 20 9.95 -27.59 27.74
C ARG A 20 8.63 -26.85 27.63
N VAL A 21 8.15 -26.32 28.76
CA VAL A 21 6.84 -25.66 28.83
C VAL A 21 6.98 -24.17 29.15
N ALA A 22 6.37 -23.35 28.30
CA ALA A 22 6.26 -21.91 28.52
C ALA A 22 4.85 -21.52 28.96
N VAL A 23 4.73 -20.91 30.14
CA VAL A 23 3.53 -20.16 30.56
C VAL A 23 3.71 -18.73 30.11
N TYR A 24 2.77 -18.18 29.35
CA TYR A 24 2.97 -16.87 28.75
C TYR A 24 1.71 -16.00 28.75
N THR A 25 1.96 -14.70 28.75
CA THR A 25 0.95 -13.64 28.68
C THR A 25 1.47 -12.49 27.84
N ALA A 26 0.61 -11.54 27.47
CA ALA A 26 1.02 -10.35 26.74
C ALA A 26 0.34 -9.10 27.29
N VAL A 27 1.13 -8.04 27.43
CA VAL A 27 0.65 -6.71 27.83
C VAL A 27 1.18 -5.70 26.84
N PHE A 28 0.27 -5.09 26.08
CA PHE A 28 0.59 -4.06 25.09
C PHE A 28 -0.18 -2.76 25.39
N GLY A 29 0.40 -1.62 25.03
CA GLY A 29 -0.22 -0.30 25.13
C GLY A 29 -0.53 0.14 26.56
N ALA A 30 0.18 -0.40 27.55
CA ALA A 30 -0.09 -0.24 28.99
C ALA A 30 -1.57 -0.56 29.36
N TYR A 31 -2.17 -1.52 28.64
CA TYR A 31 -3.59 -1.85 28.75
C TYR A 31 -3.95 -2.61 30.03
N ASP A 32 -3.04 -3.43 30.57
CA ASP A 32 -3.24 -4.23 31.77
C ASP A 32 -1.91 -4.40 32.53
N ASP A 33 -1.92 -5.11 33.66
CA ASP A 33 -0.70 -5.61 34.30
C ASP A 33 -0.59 -7.13 34.12
N PRO A 34 0.62 -7.73 34.09
CA PRO A 34 0.78 -9.18 34.01
C PRO A 34 0.05 -9.91 35.17
N PRO A 35 -0.45 -11.14 34.94
CA PRO A 35 -1.10 -11.97 35.94
C PRO A 35 -0.24 -12.15 37.20
N VAL A 36 -0.90 -12.21 38.36
CA VAL A 36 -0.21 -12.66 39.58
C VAL A 36 -0.05 -14.17 39.51
N VAL A 37 1.18 -14.67 39.69
CA VAL A 37 1.47 -16.10 39.85
C VAL A 37 1.71 -16.40 41.33
N ARG A 38 0.82 -17.19 41.94
CA ARG A 38 0.88 -17.45 43.39
C ARG A 38 1.83 -18.59 43.76
N GLN A 39 1.77 -19.70 43.03
CA GLN A 39 2.62 -20.87 43.25
C GLN A 39 3.39 -21.17 41.96
N PRO A 40 4.50 -20.46 41.70
CA PRO A 40 5.31 -20.71 40.52
C PRO A 40 6.01 -22.07 40.62
N ASP A 41 5.94 -22.86 39.56
CA ASP A 41 6.67 -24.13 39.43
C ASP A 41 8.01 -23.86 38.75
N PRO A 42 9.16 -24.21 39.37
CA PRO A 42 10.48 -24.01 38.77
C PRO A 42 10.72 -24.79 37.47
N ALA A 43 9.90 -25.81 37.16
CA ALA A 43 9.96 -26.52 35.89
C ALA A 43 9.37 -25.74 34.70
N LEU A 44 8.64 -24.65 34.96
CA LEU A 44 7.96 -23.85 33.95
C LEU A 44 8.71 -22.55 33.67
N THR A 45 8.77 -22.15 32.40
CA THR A 45 9.29 -20.83 32.02
C THR A 45 8.13 -19.84 31.88
N TYR A 46 8.19 -18.73 32.61
CA TYR A 46 7.14 -17.70 32.59
C TYR A 46 7.58 -16.53 31.70
N VAL A 47 6.87 -16.30 30.59
CA VAL A 47 7.23 -15.28 29.59
C VAL A 47 6.16 -14.20 29.47
N LEU A 48 6.54 -12.95 29.69
CA LEU A 48 5.72 -11.77 29.42
C LEU A 48 6.18 -11.13 28.12
N LEU A 49 5.29 -11.07 27.13
CA LEU A 49 5.56 -10.36 25.88
C LEU A 49 4.98 -8.94 25.94
N THR A 50 5.83 -7.94 25.70
CA THR A 50 5.45 -6.53 25.77
C THR A 50 6.39 -5.67 24.92
N GLU A 51 5.94 -4.49 24.49
CA GLU A 51 6.79 -3.47 23.89
C GLU A 51 7.49 -2.57 24.93
N ASP A 52 7.01 -2.59 26.18
CA ASP A 52 7.51 -1.71 27.25
C ASP A 52 8.72 -2.31 27.96
N VAL A 53 9.90 -1.90 27.50
CA VAL A 53 11.20 -2.26 28.11
C VAL A 53 11.38 -1.73 29.53
N ALA A 54 10.57 -0.75 29.95
CA ALA A 54 10.63 -0.13 31.28
C ALA A 54 9.56 -0.69 32.25
N MET A 55 8.75 -1.65 31.81
CA MET A 55 7.69 -2.22 32.62
C MET A 55 8.27 -2.89 33.87
N GLN A 56 7.69 -2.60 35.03
CA GLN A 56 8.00 -3.34 36.25
C GLN A 56 7.34 -4.72 36.17
N VAL A 57 8.17 -5.75 36.11
CA VAL A 57 7.71 -7.12 35.90
C VAL A 57 7.76 -7.90 37.21
N PRO A 58 6.62 -8.40 37.70
CA PRO A 58 6.61 -9.22 38.90
C PRO A 58 7.21 -10.60 38.61
N SER A 59 8.01 -11.11 39.56
CA SER A 59 8.41 -12.53 39.55
C SER A 59 7.18 -13.43 39.49
N PRO A 60 7.19 -14.53 38.71
CA PRO A 60 8.31 -15.16 38.00
C PRO A 60 8.50 -14.73 36.53
N TRP A 61 7.76 -13.73 36.04
CA TRP A 61 7.74 -13.38 34.62
C TRP A 61 9.11 -12.89 34.10
N GLN A 62 9.51 -13.41 32.94
CA GLN A 62 10.67 -12.97 32.17
C GLN A 62 10.19 -12.19 30.95
N VAL A 63 10.80 -11.05 30.67
CA VAL A 63 10.38 -10.19 29.56
C VAL A 63 10.94 -10.70 28.24
N MET A 64 10.06 -10.87 27.26
CA MET A 64 10.41 -10.97 25.85
C MET A 64 9.89 -9.71 25.16
N VAL A 65 10.81 -8.84 24.75
CA VAL A 65 10.44 -7.58 24.09
C VAL A 65 9.93 -7.90 22.69
N VAL A 66 8.70 -7.49 22.39
CA VAL A 66 8.08 -7.66 21.08
C VAL A 66 7.55 -6.31 20.62
N ASP A 67 7.96 -5.87 19.45
CA ASP A 67 7.49 -4.62 18.89
C ASP A 67 5.99 -4.68 18.60
N ARG A 68 5.28 -3.59 18.93
CA ARG A 68 3.91 -3.39 18.48
C ARG A 68 3.86 -3.25 16.98
N VAL A 69 2.93 -3.97 16.36
CA VAL A 69 2.69 -3.91 14.92
C VAL A 69 1.34 -3.26 14.62
N PHE A 70 0.38 -3.33 15.55
CA PHE A 70 -0.97 -2.84 15.37
C PHE A 70 -1.25 -1.59 16.21
N ASP A 71 -2.13 -0.71 15.70
CA ASP A 71 -2.65 0.44 16.45
C ASP A 71 -3.46 0.03 17.68
N ASP A 72 -4.18 -1.08 17.56
CA ASP A 72 -4.92 -1.67 18.65
C ASP A 72 -4.02 -2.63 19.44
N PRO A 73 -3.62 -2.28 20.69
CA PRO A 73 -2.78 -3.16 21.51
C PRO A 73 -3.45 -4.50 21.81
N GLN A 74 -4.79 -4.59 21.75
CA GLN A 74 -5.48 -5.87 21.91
C GLN A 74 -5.23 -6.80 20.72
N ARG A 75 -5.07 -6.27 19.49
CA ARG A 75 -4.68 -7.09 18.33
C ARG A 75 -3.26 -7.61 18.46
N ASP A 76 -2.33 -6.82 19.00
CA ASP A 76 -0.97 -7.29 19.33
C ASP A 76 -0.98 -8.40 20.40
N ALA A 77 -1.77 -8.23 21.46
CA ALA A 77 -1.96 -9.27 22.46
C ALA A 77 -2.56 -10.55 21.86
N ARG A 78 -3.51 -10.43 20.92
CA ARG A 78 -4.06 -11.59 20.18
C ARG A 78 -3.06 -12.21 19.22
N ARG A 79 -2.19 -11.44 18.55
CA ARG A 79 -1.12 -11.97 17.69
C ARG A 79 -0.23 -12.94 18.46
N VAL A 80 0.26 -12.50 19.62
CA VAL A 80 1.11 -13.31 20.49
C VAL A 80 0.35 -14.50 21.09
N LYS A 81 -0.89 -14.27 21.54
CA LYS A 81 -1.76 -15.33 22.07
C LYS A 81 -2.05 -16.44 21.04
N LEU A 82 -2.31 -16.08 19.79
CA LEU A 82 -2.77 -17.02 18.77
C LEU A 82 -1.62 -17.66 17.99
N LEU A 83 -0.43 -17.07 18.00
CA LEU A 83 0.74 -17.58 17.29
C LEU A 83 1.94 -17.88 18.22
N PRO A 84 1.76 -18.62 19.34
CA PRO A 84 2.85 -18.90 20.28
C PRO A 84 4.08 -19.54 19.64
N HIS A 85 3.88 -20.42 18.65
CA HIS A 85 4.97 -21.12 17.96
C HIS A 85 5.93 -20.20 17.20
N LEU A 86 5.56 -18.92 17.01
CA LEU A 86 6.43 -17.92 16.40
C LEU A 86 7.36 -17.23 17.40
N PHE A 87 6.96 -17.18 18.67
CA PHE A 87 7.66 -16.46 19.74
C PHE A 87 8.32 -17.42 20.74
N LEU A 88 7.76 -18.61 20.88
CA LEU A 88 8.13 -19.63 21.86
C LEU A 88 8.48 -20.95 21.14
N GLY A 89 9.08 -20.84 19.95
CA GLY A 89 9.35 -21.99 19.06
C GLY A 89 10.33 -23.01 19.65
N GLU A 90 11.10 -22.61 20.65
CA GLU A 90 11.96 -23.46 21.45
C GLU A 90 11.21 -24.28 22.52
N PHE A 91 9.92 -24.06 22.75
CA PHE A 91 9.13 -24.83 23.71
C PHE A 91 8.28 -25.90 23.02
N ASP A 92 8.06 -27.01 23.71
CA ASP A 92 7.23 -28.12 23.21
C ASP A 92 5.74 -27.85 23.49
N ILE A 93 5.43 -27.21 24.63
CA ILE A 93 4.06 -26.86 25.06
C ILE A 93 4.02 -25.38 25.46
N SER A 94 2.93 -24.70 25.09
CA SER A 94 2.61 -23.35 25.58
C SER A 94 1.33 -23.32 26.40
N VAL A 95 1.33 -22.52 27.47
CA VAL A 95 0.15 -22.21 28.28
C VAL A 95 -0.10 -20.71 28.23
N TRP A 96 -1.21 -20.30 27.62
CA TRP A 96 -1.64 -18.92 27.62
C TRP A 96 -2.46 -18.60 28.87
N VAL A 97 -2.20 -17.44 29.47
CA VAL A 97 -2.98 -16.85 30.55
C VAL A 97 -3.31 -15.39 30.21
N ASP A 98 -4.60 -15.05 30.05
CA ASP A 98 -5.04 -13.65 29.85
C ASP A 98 -4.62 -12.78 31.06
N ALA A 99 -4.29 -11.51 30.82
CA ALA A 99 -3.82 -10.57 31.86
C ALA A 99 -4.85 -10.32 33.00
N ASN A 100 -6.14 -10.56 32.74
CA ASN A 100 -7.21 -10.44 33.72
C ASN A 100 -7.46 -11.72 34.56
N CYS A 101 -6.56 -12.70 34.45
CA CYS A 101 -6.53 -13.91 35.28
C CYS A 101 -5.40 -13.85 36.31
N ASP A 102 -5.59 -14.49 37.47
CA ASP A 102 -4.50 -14.86 38.38
C ASP A 102 -4.19 -16.35 38.19
N LEU A 103 -2.91 -16.72 38.17
CA LEU A 103 -2.47 -18.12 38.17
C LEU A 103 -2.28 -18.59 39.62
N LEU A 104 -3.03 -19.62 40.03
CA LEU A 104 -3.10 -20.08 41.41
C LEU A 104 -2.07 -21.18 41.69
N ALA A 105 -2.25 -22.36 41.08
CA ALA A 105 -1.36 -23.50 41.19
C ALA A 105 -1.39 -24.26 39.85
N LEU A 106 -0.31 -24.14 39.08
CA LEU A 106 -0.12 -24.85 37.82
C LEU A 106 1.29 -25.43 37.82
N ASP A 107 1.36 -26.76 37.80
CA ASP A 107 2.62 -27.51 37.69
C ASP A 107 2.69 -28.26 36.36
N LEU A 108 3.89 -28.77 36.04
CA LEU A 108 4.13 -29.52 34.81
C LEU A 108 3.18 -30.72 34.66
N GLN A 109 2.89 -31.44 35.75
CA GLN A 109 2.00 -32.60 35.74
C GLN A 109 0.56 -32.21 35.40
N THR A 110 0.08 -31.10 35.95
CA THR A 110 -1.25 -30.56 35.67
C THR A 110 -1.37 -30.17 34.20
N ILE A 111 -0.34 -29.54 33.62
CA ILE A 111 -0.31 -29.19 32.20
C ILE A 111 -0.45 -30.43 31.31
N HIS A 112 0.31 -31.50 31.61
CA HIS A 112 0.20 -32.76 30.89
C HIS A 112 -1.19 -33.40 31.04
N ASN A 113 -1.78 -33.36 32.24
CA ASN A 113 -3.12 -33.90 32.49
C ASN A 113 -4.21 -33.12 31.75
N LEU A 114 -4.10 -31.78 31.70
CA LEU A 114 -5.05 -30.91 30.99
C LEU A 114 -4.97 -31.12 29.47
N LEU A 115 -3.77 -31.30 28.94
CA LEU A 115 -3.55 -31.45 27.50
C LEU A 115 -3.86 -32.86 27.00
N GLY A 116 -3.54 -33.91 27.77
CA GLY A 116 -3.70 -35.31 27.35
C GLY A 116 -3.08 -35.56 25.98
N ASP A 117 -3.80 -36.27 25.10
CA ASP A 117 -3.39 -36.49 23.70
C ASP A 117 -3.84 -35.37 22.74
N ALA A 118 -4.43 -34.28 23.26
CA ALA A 118 -4.93 -33.19 22.43
C ALA A 118 -3.79 -32.30 21.90
N ASP A 119 -4.09 -31.58 20.81
CA ASP A 119 -3.21 -30.52 20.29
C ASP A 119 -3.48 -29.20 21.02
N VAL A 120 -4.73 -28.97 21.43
CA VAL A 120 -5.20 -27.78 22.13
C VAL A 120 -6.15 -28.19 23.24
N ALA A 121 -5.99 -27.63 24.44
CA ALA A 121 -6.94 -27.77 25.53
C ALA A 121 -7.41 -26.38 26.00
N VAL A 122 -8.73 -26.21 26.17
CA VAL A 122 -9.36 -24.92 26.42
C VAL A 122 -10.63 -25.06 27.25
N CYS A 123 -10.97 -24.04 28.04
CA CYS A 123 -12.17 -24.04 28.88
C CYS A 123 -13.44 -23.71 28.05
N PRO A 124 -14.60 -24.29 28.38
CA PRO A 124 -15.87 -23.90 27.78
C PRO A 124 -16.24 -22.48 28.20
N HIS A 125 -16.94 -21.75 27.34
CA HIS A 125 -17.35 -20.39 27.66
C HIS A 125 -18.32 -20.38 28.86
N HIS A 126 -18.11 -19.45 29.81
CA HIS A 126 -18.76 -19.50 31.13
C HIS A 126 -20.27 -19.27 31.11
N SER A 127 -20.80 -18.57 30.10
CA SER A 127 -22.20 -18.14 30.06
C SER A 127 -22.95 -18.49 28.77
N ARG A 128 -22.24 -18.87 27.71
CA ARG A 128 -22.80 -19.02 26.36
C ARG A 128 -22.26 -20.28 25.72
N ARG A 129 -23.05 -20.88 24.82
CA ARG A 129 -22.70 -22.14 24.13
C ARG A 129 -22.80 -22.01 22.61
N CYS A 130 -23.22 -20.85 22.11
CA CYS A 130 -23.40 -20.56 20.70
C CYS A 130 -22.57 -19.33 20.33
N LEU A 131 -21.81 -19.46 19.24
CA LEU A 131 -20.97 -18.39 18.70
C LEU A 131 -21.80 -17.19 18.20
N TYR A 132 -22.99 -17.43 17.65
CA TYR A 132 -23.88 -16.35 17.21
C TYR A 132 -24.50 -15.58 18.40
N ASP A 133 -24.69 -16.24 19.55
CA ASP A 133 -25.11 -15.57 20.77
C ASP A 133 -23.98 -14.73 21.38
N GLU A 134 -22.74 -15.24 21.31
CA GLU A 134 -21.55 -14.47 21.66
C GLU A 134 -21.43 -13.22 20.78
N ALA A 135 -21.60 -13.35 19.47
CA ALA A 135 -21.55 -12.23 18.54
C ALA A 135 -22.55 -11.13 18.91
N ARG A 136 -23.81 -11.49 19.23
CA ARG A 136 -24.81 -10.53 19.70
C ARG A 136 -24.38 -9.84 20.99
N ALA A 137 -23.89 -10.60 21.97
CA ALA A 137 -23.42 -10.03 23.23
C ALA A 137 -22.22 -9.10 23.05
N VAL A 138 -21.27 -9.46 22.17
CA VAL A 138 -20.11 -8.62 21.83
C VAL A 138 -20.57 -7.29 21.19
N GLN A 139 -21.57 -7.33 20.31
CA GLN A 139 -22.15 -6.12 19.71
C GLN A 139 -22.87 -5.26 20.74
N GLU A 140 -23.72 -5.85 21.59
CA GLU A 140 -24.45 -5.14 22.65
C GLU A 140 -23.51 -4.46 23.65
N LEU A 141 -22.35 -5.08 23.91
CA LEU A 141 -21.30 -4.55 24.77
C LEU A 141 -20.33 -3.60 24.04
N LEU A 142 -20.55 -3.33 22.75
CA LEU A 142 -19.73 -2.45 21.90
C LEU A 142 -18.23 -2.80 21.93
N MET A 143 -17.89 -4.09 22.00
CA MET A 143 -16.50 -4.54 22.15
C MET A 143 -15.72 -4.58 20.84
N ASP A 144 -16.41 -4.46 19.70
CA ASP A 144 -15.83 -4.33 18.36
C ASP A 144 -16.88 -3.75 17.37
N SER A 145 -16.50 -3.48 16.12
CA SER A 145 -17.41 -2.95 15.09
C SER A 145 -18.57 -3.90 14.80
N PRO A 146 -19.84 -3.43 14.90
CA PRO A 146 -21.01 -4.22 14.55
C PRO A 146 -20.98 -4.74 13.12
N GLU A 147 -20.51 -3.93 12.17
CA GLU A 147 -20.44 -4.27 10.75
C GLU A 147 -19.46 -5.41 10.47
N LEU A 148 -18.29 -5.39 11.14
CA LEU A 148 -17.29 -6.46 11.04
C LEU A 148 -17.83 -7.78 11.60
N ILE A 149 -18.50 -7.71 12.75
CA ILE A 149 -19.11 -8.88 13.40
C ILE A 149 -20.21 -9.47 12.52
N GLU A 150 -21.11 -8.64 11.99
CA GLU A 150 -22.21 -9.09 11.12
C GLU A 150 -21.69 -9.77 9.87
N ARG A 151 -20.68 -9.18 9.21
CA ARG A 151 -20.04 -9.77 8.04
C ARG A 151 -19.40 -11.13 8.34
N GLN A 152 -18.70 -11.25 9.47
CA GLN A 152 -18.10 -12.50 9.91
C GLN A 152 -19.17 -13.57 10.18
N MET A 153 -20.24 -13.21 10.89
CA MET A 153 -21.33 -14.14 11.21
C MET A 153 -22.09 -14.57 9.96
N ALA A 154 -22.30 -13.67 9.00
CA ALA A 154 -22.90 -14.00 7.71
C ALA A 154 -22.04 -15.00 6.91
N LEU A 155 -20.72 -14.84 6.92
CA LEU A 155 -19.79 -15.76 6.28
C LEU A 155 -19.82 -17.15 6.94
N TYR A 156 -19.88 -17.22 8.27
CA TYR A 156 -19.94 -18.49 9.00
C TYR A 156 -21.28 -19.21 8.77
N ARG A 157 -22.40 -18.49 8.74
CA ARG A 157 -23.69 -19.05 8.32
C ARG A 157 -23.65 -19.56 6.88
N GLY A 158 -23.05 -18.79 5.97
CA GLY A 158 -22.88 -19.20 4.57
C GLY A 158 -21.95 -20.41 4.40
N SER A 159 -21.09 -20.68 5.38
CA SER A 159 -20.24 -21.88 5.46
C SER A 159 -20.92 -23.04 6.18
N GLU A 160 -22.21 -22.91 6.51
CA GLU A 160 -23.01 -23.91 7.23
C GLU A 160 -22.47 -24.25 8.63
N PHE A 161 -21.76 -23.32 9.29
CA PHE A 161 -21.31 -23.50 10.66
C PHE A 161 -22.52 -23.57 11.62
N PRO A 162 -22.70 -24.69 12.35
CA PRO A 162 -23.94 -24.94 13.07
C PRO A 162 -24.13 -24.03 14.28
N GLU A 163 -25.37 -23.62 14.51
CA GLU A 163 -25.75 -23.00 15.79
C GLU A 163 -25.58 -24.00 16.93
N ASN A 164 -25.18 -23.52 18.11
CA ASN A 164 -24.96 -24.35 19.30
C ASN A 164 -23.91 -25.47 19.14
N PHE A 165 -22.93 -25.32 18.23
CA PHE A 165 -21.78 -26.24 18.10
C PHE A 165 -20.97 -26.41 19.42
N GLY A 166 -21.06 -25.42 20.30
CA GLY A 166 -20.17 -25.23 21.44
C GLY A 166 -19.47 -23.87 21.32
N LEU A 167 -19.07 -23.33 22.47
CA LEU A 167 -18.34 -22.08 22.56
C LEU A 167 -17.29 -22.21 23.67
N HIS A 168 -16.06 -21.77 23.39
CA HIS A 168 -14.94 -21.83 24.32
C HIS A 168 -14.49 -20.43 24.78
N GLY A 169 -14.12 -20.34 26.05
CA GLY A 169 -13.50 -19.17 26.63
C GLY A 169 -11.99 -19.30 26.55
N THR A 170 -11.37 -18.45 25.75
CA THR A 170 -9.95 -18.56 25.39
C THR A 170 -9.02 -17.89 26.40
N MET A 171 -9.48 -17.57 27.61
CA MET A 171 -8.69 -16.86 28.63
C MET A 171 -7.53 -17.70 29.20
N PHE A 172 -7.68 -19.02 29.15
CA PHE A 172 -6.66 -19.99 29.52
C PHE A 172 -6.62 -21.09 28.46
N LEU A 173 -5.45 -21.35 27.88
CA LEU A 173 -5.25 -22.34 26.81
C LEU A 173 -3.95 -23.12 27.05
N VAL A 174 -3.96 -24.42 26.80
CA VAL A 174 -2.75 -25.26 26.74
C VAL A 174 -2.61 -25.80 25.32
N ARG A 175 -1.43 -25.72 24.71
CA ARG A 175 -1.22 -26.10 23.30
C ARG A 175 0.11 -26.79 23.06
N ARG A 176 0.08 -27.79 22.20
CA ARG A 176 1.28 -28.38 21.60
C ARG A 176 1.86 -27.45 20.54
N LEU A 177 3.14 -27.14 20.67
CA LEU A 177 3.92 -26.41 19.67
C LEU A 177 4.81 -27.35 18.85
N ASP A 178 4.96 -28.61 19.23
CA ASP A 178 5.76 -29.60 18.53
C ASP A 178 4.98 -30.33 17.41
N THR A 179 3.65 -30.21 17.37
CA THR A 179 2.81 -30.85 16.34
C THR A 179 2.47 -29.90 15.18
N LEU A 180 2.48 -30.43 13.95
CA LEU A 180 2.06 -29.69 12.75
C LEU A 180 0.60 -29.23 12.87
N LEU A 181 -0.29 -30.08 13.38
CA LEU A 181 -1.70 -29.76 13.55
C LEU A 181 -1.93 -28.63 14.57
N GLY A 182 -1.19 -28.61 15.68
CA GLY A 182 -1.24 -27.52 16.66
C GLY A 182 -0.80 -26.18 16.06
N ARG A 183 0.31 -26.17 15.31
CA ARG A 183 0.80 -24.96 14.62
C ARG A 183 -0.16 -24.49 13.53
N GLN A 184 -0.71 -25.41 12.74
CA GLN A 184 -1.68 -25.10 11.70
C GLN A 184 -2.96 -24.50 12.30
N PHE A 185 -3.47 -25.06 13.39
CA PHE A 185 -4.62 -24.52 14.10
C PHE A 185 -4.38 -23.08 14.57
N CYS A 186 -3.19 -22.80 15.11
CA CYS A 186 -2.78 -21.44 15.52
C CYS A 186 -2.80 -20.46 14.34
N HIS A 187 -2.26 -20.84 13.17
CA HIS A 187 -2.29 -20.02 11.96
C HIS A 187 -3.70 -19.79 11.41
N GLU A 188 -4.52 -20.83 11.35
CA GLU A 188 -5.90 -20.76 10.88
C GLU A 188 -6.74 -19.85 11.78
N TRP A 189 -6.54 -19.93 13.10
CA TRP A 189 -7.24 -19.10 14.06
C TRP A 189 -6.81 -17.63 13.95
N TRP A 190 -5.52 -17.34 13.86
CA TRP A 190 -5.03 -15.98 13.63
C TRP A 190 -5.56 -15.40 12.31
N THR A 191 -5.67 -16.21 11.27
CA THR A 191 -6.20 -15.79 9.96
C THR A 191 -7.63 -15.27 10.07
N GLU A 192 -8.47 -15.87 10.90
CA GLU A 192 -9.83 -15.36 11.14
C GLU A 192 -9.79 -14.03 11.91
N VAL A 193 -9.01 -13.96 13.01
CA VAL A 193 -8.92 -12.76 13.85
C VAL A 193 -8.31 -11.56 13.11
N SER A 194 -7.34 -11.80 12.21
CA SER A 194 -6.72 -10.74 11.41
C SER A 194 -7.62 -10.21 10.30
N ARG A 195 -8.58 -11.02 9.80
CA ARG A 195 -9.53 -10.65 8.73
C ARG A 195 -10.84 -10.07 9.24
N HIS A 196 -11.23 -10.43 10.46
CA HIS A 196 -12.55 -10.15 11.01
C HIS A 196 -12.45 -9.45 12.38
N SER A 197 -13.40 -9.72 13.28
CA SER A 197 -13.38 -9.16 14.62
C SER A 197 -12.12 -9.56 15.38
N LYS A 198 -11.56 -8.62 16.16
CA LYS A 198 -10.44 -8.89 17.07
C LYS A 198 -10.83 -9.81 18.24
N ARG A 199 -12.12 -10.06 18.42
CA ARG A 199 -12.66 -10.94 19.47
C ARG A 199 -12.43 -12.40 19.08
N ASP A 200 -11.34 -12.95 19.59
CA ASP A 200 -10.86 -14.30 19.30
C ASP A 200 -11.85 -15.43 19.63
N GLN A 201 -12.78 -15.20 20.57
CA GLN A 201 -13.91 -16.10 20.85
C GLN A 201 -14.89 -16.23 19.69
N LEU A 202 -15.00 -15.21 18.82
CA LEU A 202 -15.89 -15.23 17.66
C LEU A 202 -15.34 -16.07 16.51
N SER A 203 -14.15 -16.65 16.61
CA SER A 203 -13.56 -17.46 15.54
C SER A 203 -12.97 -18.80 15.98
N PHE A 204 -12.68 -18.98 17.28
CA PHE A 204 -12.05 -20.20 17.79
C PHE A 204 -12.83 -21.47 17.42
N ASP A 205 -14.13 -21.51 17.74
CA ASP A 205 -14.95 -22.70 17.50
C ASP A 205 -15.26 -22.93 16.02
N PHE A 206 -15.27 -21.87 15.22
CA PHE A 206 -15.32 -22.00 13.76
C PHE A 206 -14.05 -22.67 13.22
N VAL A 207 -12.88 -22.29 13.72
CA VAL A 207 -11.61 -22.92 13.34
C VAL A 207 -11.55 -24.36 13.84
N ARG A 208 -12.00 -24.64 15.07
CA ARG A 208 -12.15 -26.00 15.60
C ARG A 208 -13.05 -26.87 14.73
N TRP A 209 -14.13 -26.33 14.19
CA TRP A 209 -15.05 -27.08 13.33
C TRP A 209 -14.44 -27.46 11.98
N LYS A 210 -13.64 -26.58 11.36
CA LYS A 210 -13.00 -26.85 10.06
C LYS A 210 -11.66 -27.58 10.16
N SER A 211 -11.00 -27.54 11.33
CA SER A 211 -9.65 -28.06 11.52
C SER A 211 -9.63 -29.55 11.88
N ARG A 212 -8.48 -30.19 11.67
CA ARG A 212 -8.21 -31.57 12.09
C ARG A 212 -7.52 -31.68 13.45
N ALA A 213 -7.15 -30.55 14.06
CA ALA A 213 -6.51 -30.53 15.36
C ALA A 213 -7.45 -31.09 16.44
N ARG A 214 -6.91 -31.90 17.36
CA ARG A 214 -7.66 -32.44 18.48
C ARG A 214 -7.79 -31.36 19.55
N VAL A 215 -9.01 -30.87 19.75
CA VAL A 215 -9.32 -29.87 20.77
C VAL A 215 -10.05 -30.51 21.95
N GLN A 216 -9.43 -30.49 23.12
CA GLN A 216 -10.00 -30.95 24.38
C GLN A 216 -10.69 -29.80 25.13
N THR A 217 -11.97 -30.00 25.45
CA THR A 217 -12.71 -29.09 26.34
C THR A 217 -12.37 -29.45 27.79
N LEU A 218 -11.83 -28.49 28.54
CA LEU A 218 -11.45 -28.66 29.94
C LEU A 218 -12.67 -28.55 30.86
N ASP A 219 -12.76 -29.44 31.86
CA ASP A 219 -13.76 -29.33 32.94
C ASP A 219 -13.26 -28.37 34.04
N LEU A 220 -12.98 -27.12 33.65
CA LEU A 220 -12.55 -26.05 34.55
C LEU A 220 -13.52 -24.87 34.46
N SER A 221 -14.10 -24.48 35.59
CA SER A 221 -14.90 -23.25 35.71
C SER A 221 -14.00 -22.04 35.71
N HIS A 222 -14.31 -21.00 34.92
CA HIS A 222 -13.51 -19.76 34.90
C HIS A 222 -13.47 -19.03 36.25
N VAL A 223 -14.50 -19.21 37.07
CA VAL A 223 -14.69 -18.48 38.33
C VAL A 223 -14.12 -19.26 39.52
N ASP A 224 -14.19 -20.59 39.46
CA ASP A 224 -13.80 -21.47 40.57
C ASP A 224 -13.11 -22.73 40.05
N ASN A 225 -11.77 -22.70 40.00
CA ASN A 225 -10.93 -23.84 39.67
C ASN A 225 -9.57 -23.72 40.39
N PRO A 226 -8.83 -24.82 40.59
CA PRO A 226 -7.57 -24.79 41.34
C PRO A 226 -6.39 -24.20 40.54
N VAL A 227 -6.53 -24.00 39.23
CA VAL A 227 -5.45 -23.62 38.33
C VAL A 227 -5.33 -22.11 38.18
N PHE A 228 -6.43 -21.43 37.85
CA PHE A 228 -6.45 -19.99 37.63
C PHE A 228 -7.77 -19.38 38.13
N ARG A 229 -7.78 -18.07 38.35
CA ARG A 229 -8.98 -17.32 38.72
C ARG A 229 -9.19 -16.16 37.77
N TRP A 230 -10.33 -16.13 37.09
CA TRP A 230 -10.75 -14.97 36.32
C TRP A 230 -11.29 -13.87 37.23
N SER A 231 -10.75 -12.66 37.13
CA SER A 231 -11.16 -11.52 37.96
C SER A 231 -12.28 -10.66 37.35
N GLY A 232 -12.60 -10.86 36.07
CA GLY A 232 -13.66 -10.13 35.36
C GLY A 232 -13.39 -8.65 35.11
N LYS A 233 -12.23 -8.12 35.53
CA LYS A 233 -11.86 -6.70 35.41
C LYS A 233 -10.44 -6.59 34.87
N HIS A 234 -10.25 -5.76 33.86
CA HIS A 234 -8.92 -5.29 33.47
C HIS A 234 -8.41 -4.30 34.52
N LYS A 235 -7.13 -4.35 34.85
CA LYS A 235 -6.51 -3.33 35.71
C LYS A 235 -6.38 -2.03 34.90
N VAL A 236 -6.56 -0.89 35.57
CA VAL A 236 -6.84 0.42 34.97
C VAL A 236 -5.89 0.74 33.79
N PRO A 237 -6.39 1.13 32.60
CA PRO A 237 -5.53 1.55 31.49
C PRO A 237 -4.67 2.75 31.91
N ARG A 238 -3.34 2.65 31.77
CA ARG A 238 -2.46 3.80 32.05
C ARG A 238 -2.41 4.69 30.81
N ILE A 239 -2.77 5.97 30.97
CA ILE A 239 -2.68 6.97 29.89
C ILE A 239 -1.19 7.09 29.48
N PRO A 240 -0.85 7.01 28.18
CA PRO A 240 0.54 7.11 27.73
C PRO A 240 1.17 8.44 28.16
N TYR A 241 2.36 8.34 28.76
CA TYR A 241 3.18 9.47 29.17
C TYR A 241 3.82 10.13 27.94
N SER A 242 3.14 11.09 27.31
CA SER A 242 3.74 11.95 26.30
C SER A 242 3.23 13.40 26.36
N GLN A 243 3.19 13.99 27.55
CA GLN A 243 3.20 15.44 27.73
C GLN A 243 3.98 15.84 28.98
N SER A 244 5.32 15.88 28.89
CA SER A 244 6.18 16.80 29.64
C SER A 244 7.65 16.41 29.46
N GLY A 245 8.50 17.31 28.94
CA GLY A 245 9.94 17.15 29.06
C GLY A 245 10.74 17.83 27.95
N ASN A 246 10.99 19.14 28.10
CA ASN A 246 12.09 19.84 27.45
C ASN A 246 13.42 19.09 27.72
N GLY A 247 14.20 18.80 26.68
CA GLY A 247 15.54 18.24 26.81
C GLY A 247 16.32 18.36 25.50
N GLN A 248 17.31 19.25 25.49
CA GLN A 248 18.23 19.52 24.38
C GLN A 248 18.98 18.25 23.97
N SER A 249 18.99 17.93 22.67
CA SER A 249 19.83 16.90 22.08
C SER A 249 21.10 17.54 21.51
N ALA A 250 22.24 17.31 22.17
CA ALA A 250 23.56 17.61 21.65
C ALA A 250 23.91 16.64 20.51
N SER A 251 24.21 17.19 19.33
CA SER A 251 24.69 16.45 18.16
C SER A 251 26.19 16.14 18.30
N LEU A 252 26.56 14.87 18.14
CA LEU A 252 27.93 14.44 17.85
C LEU A 252 28.04 14.11 16.35
N PRO A 253 29.11 14.53 15.65
CA PRO A 253 29.27 14.30 14.21
C PRO A 253 29.86 12.92 13.93
N LEU A 254 29.26 12.20 12.97
CA LEU A 254 29.82 10.96 12.41
C LEU A 254 30.83 11.29 11.28
N PRO A 255 31.92 10.51 11.12
CA PRO A 255 32.95 10.77 10.11
C PRO A 255 32.51 10.29 8.72
N ALA A 256 32.95 11.02 7.69
CA ALA A 256 32.68 10.72 6.29
C ALA A 256 33.36 9.41 5.83
N PRO A 257 32.67 8.52 5.09
CA PRO A 257 33.31 7.39 4.44
C PRO A 257 33.94 7.80 3.12
N SER A 258 35.26 7.65 3.04
CA SER A 258 36.04 7.67 1.81
C SER A 258 36.03 6.28 1.18
N GLY A 259 35.47 6.17 -0.04
CA GLY A 259 35.53 4.98 -0.87
C GLY A 259 34.33 4.96 -1.82
N GLN A 260 34.55 5.18 -3.11
CA GLN A 260 33.51 5.22 -4.14
C GLN A 260 33.14 3.79 -4.61
N PRO A 261 31.88 3.37 -4.48
CA PRO A 261 31.27 2.38 -5.36
C PRO A 261 30.80 3.10 -6.64
N VAL A 262 30.89 2.46 -7.79
CA VAL A 262 30.31 2.95 -9.04
C VAL A 262 28.79 2.86 -8.93
N ALA A 263 28.18 3.93 -8.42
CA ALA A 263 26.75 4.06 -8.25
C ALA A 263 26.04 3.94 -9.61
N ALA A 264 24.90 3.23 -9.61
CA ALA A 264 23.80 3.53 -10.50
C ALA A 264 23.44 5.01 -10.30
N SER A 265 24.05 5.87 -11.11
CA SER A 265 23.81 7.30 -11.06
C SER A 265 22.45 7.56 -11.69
N PRO A 266 21.47 8.16 -10.98
CA PRO A 266 20.42 8.88 -11.70
C PRO A 266 21.12 9.89 -12.59
N HIS A 267 20.75 9.97 -13.88
CA HIS A 267 21.36 10.92 -14.82
C HIS A 267 21.44 12.33 -14.17
N PRO A 268 22.65 12.86 -13.87
CA PRO A 268 22.81 14.11 -13.12
C PRO A 268 22.20 15.32 -13.81
N LYS A 269 22.10 15.26 -15.15
CA LYS A 269 21.50 16.32 -15.97
C LYS A 269 19.96 16.38 -15.86
N ALA A 270 19.28 15.27 -15.57
CA ALA A 270 17.82 15.24 -15.46
C ALA A 270 17.32 15.80 -14.11
N ARG A 271 17.98 15.44 -12.99
CA ARG A 271 17.65 15.95 -11.65
C ARG A 271 17.79 17.47 -11.52
N GLY A 272 18.87 18.04 -12.06
CA GLY A 272 19.10 19.49 -12.02
C GLY A 272 18.10 20.26 -12.90
N LEU A 273 17.77 19.69 -14.07
CA LEU A 273 16.81 20.29 -15.00
C LEU A 273 15.39 20.28 -14.42
N GLU A 274 14.97 19.18 -13.82
CA GLU A 274 13.60 19.04 -13.29
C GLU A 274 13.36 19.92 -12.06
N ALA A 275 14.30 19.97 -11.12
CA ALA A 275 14.22 20.89 -9.99
C ALA A 275 14.22 22.36 -10.44
N SER A 276 15.03 22.69 -11.46
CA SER A 276 15.05 24.03 -12.06
C SER A 276 13.73 24.37 -12.74
N LEU A 277 13.11 23.42 -13.46
CA LEU A 277 11.83 23.62 -14.14
C LEU A 277 10.67 23.78 -13.15
N VAL A 278 10.69 23.04 -12.04
CA VAL A 278 9.70 23.19 -10.96
C VAL A 278 9.80 24.56 -10.31
N GLU A 279 11.01 25.02 -9.98
CA GLU A 279 11.20 26.35 -9.38
C GLU A 279 10.86 27.47 -10.38
N GLN A 280 11.18 27.29 -11.67
CA GLN A 280 10.77 28.23 -12.72
C GLN A 280 9.25 28.32 -12.82
N ALA A 281 8.54 27.19 -12.86
CA ALA A 281 7.08 27.19 -12.92
C ALA A 281 6.45 27.86 -11.69
N ARG A 282 6.99 27.60 -10.50
CA ARG A 282 6.56 28.27 -9.25
C ARG A 282 6.76 29.78 -9.32
N SER A 283 7.92 30.24 -9.79
CA SER A 283 8.23 31.66 -9.95
C SER A 283 7.30 32.34 -10.97
N GLN A 284 7.03 31.70 -12.11
CA GLN A 284 6.11 32.20 -13.13
C GLN A 284 4.66 32.25 -12.62
N LEU A 285 4.18 31.23 -11.92
CA LEU A 285 2.86 31.25 -11.29
C LEU A 285 2.73 32.41 -10.27
N ALA A 286 3.75 32.65 -9.47
CA ALA A 286 3.73 33.74 -8.49
C ALA A 286 3.70 35.13 -9.15
N THR A 287 4.45 35.33 -10.24
CA THR A 287 4.66 36.65 -10.86
C THR A 287 3.70 36.95 -12.01
N GLN A 288 3.47 35.98 -12.89
CA GLN A 288 2.66 36.11 -14.10
C GLN A 288 1.25 35.50 -13.95
N GLY A 289 1.06 34.63 -12.96
CA GLY A 289 -0.21 33.94 -12.71
C GLY A 289 -0.37 32.66 -13.52
N TYR A 290 0.57 32.35 -14.41
CA TYR A 290 0.62 31.10 -15.14
C TYR A 290 2.08 30.73 -15.48
N ALA A 291 2.35 29.45 -15.66
CA ALA A 291 3.64 28.95 -16.13
C ALA A 291 3.61 28.72 -17.64
N GLU A 292 4.76 28.82 -18.31
CA GLU A 292 4.86 28.56 -19.74
C GLU A 292 4.40 27.13 -20.10
N PRO A 293 3.80 26.92 -21.30
CA PRO A 293 3.37 25.60 -21.73
C PRO A 293 4.49 24.57 -21.67
N ILE A 294 4.16 23.38 -21.17
CA ILE A 294 5.10 22.28 -21.10
C ILE A 294 4.49 21.02 -21.72
N LYS A 295 5.32 20.29 -22.46
CA LYS A 295 4.93 18.98 -22.98
C LYS A 295 4.85 17.96 -21.84
N LEU A 296 3.63 17.54 -21.48
CA LEU A 296 3.42 16.48 -20.49
C LEU A 296 3.22 15.11 -21.15
N PHE A 297 2.47 15.09 -22.25
CA PHE A 297 2.08 13.88 -22.94
C PHE A 297 2.42 13.99 -24.43
N SER A 298 2.79 12.87 -25.06
CA SER A 298 2.79 12.70 -26.50
C SER A 298 1.36 12.72 -27.06
N VAL A 299 1.24 12.92 -28.38
CA VAL A 299 -0.08 12.89 -29.05
C VAL A 299 -0.73 11.50 -28.90
N GLN A 300 0.08 10.44 -28.92
CA GLN A 300 -0.38 9.06 -28.72
C GLN A 300 -0.90 8.84 -27.29
N GLU A 301 -0.19 9.36 -26.27
CA GLU A 301 -0.67 9.33 -24.88
C GLU A 301 -1.99 10.08 -24.73
N CYS A 302 -2.14 11.26 -25.35
CA CYS A 302 -3.40 11.99 -25.32
C CYS A 302 -4.56 11.21 -25.95
N GLN A 303 -4.33 10.59 -27.11
CA GLN A 303 -5.34 9.72 -27.74
C GLN A 303 -5.73 8.54 -26.86
N TRP A 304 -4.76 7.94 -26.16
CA TRP A 304 -5.03 6.83 -25.26
C TRP A 304 -5.80 7.27 -24.01
N LEU A 305 -5.37 8.36 -23.35
CA LEU A 305 -6.07 8.95 -22.21
C LEU A 305 -7.50 9.31 -22.58
N LEU A 306 -7.71 9.94 -23.75
CA LEU A 306 -9.05 10.27 -24.23
C LEU A 306 -9.96 9.05 -24.38
N LYS A 307 -9.45 7.89 -24.83
CA LYS A 307 -10.27 6.67 -24.88
C LYS A 307 -10.86 6.30 -23.53
N GLY A 308 -10.12 6.52 -22.43
CA GLY A 308 -10.60 6.31 -21.07
C GLY A 308 -11.51 7.43 -20.57
N LEU A 309 -11.15 8.69 -20.84
CA LEU A 309 -11.89 9.88 -20.38
C LEU A 309 -13.23 10.10 -21.11
N GLU A 310 -13.35 9.62 -22.34
CA GLU A 310 -14.57 9.71 -23.16
C GLU A 310 -15.52 8.53 -22.97
N VAL A 311 -15.16 7.50 -22.19
CA VAL A 311 -16.07 6.41 -21.85
C VAL A 311 -17.28 6.99 -21.11
N LYS A 312 -18.49 6.63 -21.56
CA LYS A 312 -19.72 6.97 -20.84
C LYS A 312 -19.75 6.22 -19.51
N GLY A 313 -19.27 6.87 -18.45
CA GLY A 313 -19.35 6.39 -17.08
C GLY A 313 -20.64 6.80 -16.37
N ALA A 314 -20.69 6.56 -15.06
CA ALA A 314 -21.66 7.19 -14.18
C ALA A 314 -21.60 8.72 -14.37
N PRO A 315 -22.73 9.44 -14.25
CA PRO A 315 -22.71 10.89 -14.36
C PRO A 315 -21.69 11.47 -13.37
N PRO A 316 -21.21 12.71 -13.61
CA PRO A 316 -20.50 13.45 -12.58
C PRO A 316 -21.29 13.35 -11.26
N ALA A 317 -20.60 13.44 -10.13
CA ALA A 317 -21.27 13.50 -8.83
C ALA A 317 -22.26 14.69 -8.76
N GLU A 318 -22.70 15.10 -7.57
CA GLU A 318 -23.53 16.30 -7.38
C GLU A 318 -22.94 17.59 -8.03
N TRP A 319 -21.69 17.55 -8.51
CA TRP A 319 -20.94 18.61 -9.15
C TRP A 319 -20.49 18.21 -10.57
N PHE A 320 -20.76 19.04 -11.58
CA PHE A 320 -20.46 18.70 -12.99
C PHE A 320 -18.97 18.57 -13.31
N LYS A 321 -18.10 19.26 -12.57
CA LYS A 321 -16.64 19.07 -12.65
C LYS A 321 -16.16 17.89 -11.80
N GLY A 322 -17.03 17.18 -11.10
CA GLY A 322 -16.68 16.07 -10.22
C GLY A 322 -16.42 14.73 -10.91
N ASN A 323 -15.97 14.68 -12.17
CA ASN A 323 -15.83 13.40 -12.89
C ASN A 323 -14.82 12.47 -12.22
N ALA A 324 -13.73 12.99 -11.66
CA ALA A 324 -12.72 12.19 -10.98
C ALA A 324 -13.26 11.41 -9.76
N VAL A 325 -14.42 11.78 -9.21
CA VAL A 325 -15.04 11.07 -8.07
C VAL A 325 -15.62 9.73 -8.51
N ASN A 326 -16.27 9.70 -9.68
CA ASN A 326 -16.99 8.52 -10.18
C ASN A 326 -16.25 7.83 -11.33
N HIS A 327 -15.22 8.47 -11.90
CA HIS A 327 -14.53 8.00 -13.09
C HIS A 327 -13.02 7.92 -12.86
N ARG A 328 -12.53 6.68 -12.71
CA ARG A 328 -11.12 6.41 -12.37
C ARG A 328 -10.11 7.01 -13.36
N ALA A 329 -10.39 6.97 -14.67
CA ALA A 329 -9.48 7.58 -15.65
C ALA A 329 -9.22 9.08 -15.43
N PHE A 330 -10.21 9.84 -14.94
CA PHE A 330 -10.01 11.24 -14.57
C PHE A 330 -9.16 11.38 -13.33
N TYR A 331 -9.35 10.51 -12.33
CA TYR A 331 -8.53 10.48 -11.12
C TYR A 331 -7.08 10.14 -11.45
N ASP A 332 -6.82 9.06 -12.20
CA ASP A 332 -5.47 8.63 -12.56
C ASP A 332 -4.72 9.73 -13.32
N ALA A 333 -5.37 10.34 -14.32
CA ALA A 333 -4.81 11.47 -15.07
C ALA A 333 -4.52 12.67 -14.15
N ALA A 334 -5.40 12.97 -13.19
CA ALA A 334 -5.19 14.06 -12.23
C ALA A 334 -4.03 13.80 -11.26
N THR A 335 -3.79 12.55 -10.91
CA THR A 335 -2.74 12.15 -9.97
C THR A 335 -1.42 11.79 -10.65
N ASP A 336 -1.29 11.98 -11.97
CA ASP A 336 -0.04 11.75 -12.70
C ASP A 336 1.09 12.60 -12.08
N TRP A 337 2.22 11.95 -11.81
CA TRP A 337 3.33 12.56 -11.09
C TRP A 337 3.88 13.80 -11.82
N ARG A 338 3.81 13.84 -13.16
CA ARG A 338 4.26 14.98 -13.98
C ARG A 338 3.42 16.23 -13.72
N ILE A 339 2.16 16.03 -13.32
CA ILE A 339 1.24 17.10 -12.94
C ILE A 339 1.43 17.42 -11.45
N MET A 340 1.36 16.40 -10.60
CA MET A 340 1.38 16.56 -9.15
C MET A 340 2.66 17.20 -8.63
N SER A 341 3.82 16.95 -9.23
CA SER A 341 5.09 17.58 -8.82
C SER A 341 5.01 19.12 -8.89
N ARG A 342 4.35 19.66 -9.92
CA ARG A 342 4.19 21.10 -10.14
C ARG A 342 3.06 21.69 -9.32
N VAL A 343 1.96 20.95 -9.17
CA VAL A 343 0.86 21.34 -8.28
C VAL A 343 1.36 21.48 -6.84
N ILE A 344 2.12 20.50 -6.33
CA ILE A 344 2.68 20.53 -4.97
C ILE A 344 3.64 21.71 -4.81
N ALA A 345 4.49 21.98 -5.79
CA ALA A 345 5.40 23.12 -5.75
C ALA A 345 4.67 24.47 -5.75
N ALA A 346 3.50 24.55 -6.38
CA ALA A 346 2.71 25.78 -6.46
C ALA A 346 1.90 26.06 -5.19
N ILE A 347 1.21 25.04 -4.64
CA ILE A 347 0.21 25.23 -3.59
C ILE A 347 0.47 24.46 -2.28
N GLY A 348 1.56 23.68 -2.21
CA GLY A 348 2.01 22.96 -1.02
C GLY A 348 1.68 21.46 -1.01
N GLU A 349 2.01 20.78 0.10
CA GLU A 349 1.92 19.31 0.21
C GLU A 349 0.54 18.77 0.63
N HIS A 350 -0.46 19.63 0.80
CA HIS A 350 -1.80 19.24 1.23
C HIS A 350 -2.80 19.72 0.20
N VAL A 351 -3.15 18.83 -0.74
CA VAL A 351 -3.81 19.18 -1.99
C VAL A 351 -5.09 18.38 -2.15
N VAL A 352 -6.16 19.10 -2.51
CA VAL A 352 -7.43 18.52 -2.96
C VAL A 352 -7.64 18.77 -4.44
N LEU A 353 -8.15 17.76 -5.15
CA LEU A 353 -8.70 17.88 -6.50
C LEU A 353 -10.21 18.08 -6.37
N TRP A 354 -10.71 19.21 -6.87
CA TRP A 354 -12.13 19.57 -6.77
C TRP A 354 -12.82 19.67 -8.15
N GLY A 355 -12.05 19.67 -9.23
CA GLY A 355 -12.56 19.69 -10.60
C GLY A 355 -11.71 18.87 -11.55
N ALA A 356 -12.35 18.03 -12.36
CA ALA A 356 -11.75 17.25 -13.45
C ALA A 356 -12.82 17.06 -14.54
N TRP A 357 -12.61 17.60 -15.74
CA TRP A 357 -13.58 17.48 -16.84
C TRP A 357 -12.95 17.76 -18.21
N LEU A 358 -13.60 17.26 -19.27
CA LEU A 358 -13.23 17.55 -20.64
C LEU A 358 -13.93 18.82 -21.13
N VAL A 359 -13.13 19.78 -21.57
CA VAL A 359 -13.58 21.02 -22.20
C VAL A 359 -13.56 20.83 -23.70
N ASN A 360 -14.73 20.80 -24.32
CA ASN A 360 -14.89 20.74 -25.77
C ASN A 360 -15.26 22.11 -26.32
N ARG A 361 -14.64 22.49 -27.44
CA ARG A 361 -14.98 23.70 -28.18
C ARG A 361 -15.08 23.41 -29.66
N GLU A 362 -16.21 23.75 -30.26
CA GLU A 362 -16.42 23.65 -31.71
C GLU A 362 -15.70 24.77 -32.47
N PRO A 363 -15.45 24.63 -33.78
CA PRO A 363 -14.92 25.70 -34.61
C PRO A 363 -15.69 27.01 -34.46
N GLY A 364 -14.99 28.12 -34.20
CA GLY A 364 -15.57 29.45 -34.00
C GLY A 364 -16.16 29.72 -32.60
N GLU A 365 -16.22 28.73 -31.71
CA GLU A 365 -16.81 28.90 -30.38
C GLU A 365 -15.93 29.79 -29.48
N LYS A 366 -16.58 30.75 -28.79
CA LYS A 366 -15.91 31.66 -27.85
C LYS A 366 -16.20 31.27 -26.41
N HIS A 367 -15.16 31.22 -25.60
CA HIS A 367 -15.25 31.22 -24.15
C HIS A 367 -14.92 32.62 -23.63
N PRO A 368 -15.91 33.34 -23.06
CA PRO A 368 -15.71 34.72 -22.59
C PRO A 368 -14.56 34.85 -21.60
N TRP A 369 -14.02 36.06 -21.48
CA TRP A 369 -13.09 36.38 -20.40
C TRP A 369 -13.77 36.22 -19.04
N HIS A 370 -13.08 35.58 -18.10
CA HIS A 370 -13.57 35.34 -16.74
C HIS A 370 -12.41 35.04 -15.79
N SER A 371 -12.68 35.20 -14.50
CA SER A 371 -12.00 34.46 -13.43
C SER A 371 -12.87 33.24 -13.06
N ASP A 372 -12.25 32.12 -12.70
CA ASP A 372 -12.98 30.94 -12.23
C ASP A 372 -13.67 31.26 -10.90
N ILE A 373 -14.99 31.15 -10.85
CA ILE A 373 -15.80 31.62 -9.72
C ILE A 373 -15.40 30.88 -8.45
N GLU A 374 -15.22 29.56 -8.53
CA GLU A 374 -14.97 28.66 -7.40
C GLU A 374 -13.59 28.85 -6.75
N SER A 375 -12.63 29.41 -7.48
CA SER A 375 -11.23 29.58 -7.07
C SER A 375 -10.78 31.05 -7.02
N SER A 376 -11.70 31.98 -7.24
CA SER A 376 -11.41 33.43 -7.30
C SER A 376 -11.22 34.12 -5.95
N ALA A 377 -11.35 33.40 -4.83
CA ALA A 377 -11.19 33.97 -3.50
C ALA A 377 -9.78 34.58 -3.32
N PRO A 378 -9.64 35.83 -2.83
CA PRO A 378 -8.33 36.50 -2.75
C PRO A 378 -7.25 35.73 -1.98
N GLN A 379 -7.65 34.99 -0.94
CA GLN A 379 -6.75 34.20 -0.10
C GLN A 379 -6.62 32.73 -0.55
N GLY A 380 -7.36 32.32 -1.57
CA GLY A 380 -7.35 30.94 -2.05
C GLY A 380 -6.03 30.58 -2.71
N LYS A 381 -5.46 29.43 -2.35
CA LYS A 381 -4.31 28.84 -3.03
C LYS A 381 -4.81 27.75 -3.96
N THR A 382 -4.92 28.09 -5.23
CA THR A 382 -5.46 27.20 -6.25
C THR A 382 -4.54 27.13 -7.45
N VAL A 383 -4.60 26.02 -8.15
CA VAL A 383 -3.95 25.87 -9.45
C VAL A 383 -4.86 25.06 -10.36
N SER A 384 -5.08 25.60 -11.55
CA SER A 384 -5.75 24.92 -12.66
C SER A 384 -4.68 24.41 -13.62
N VAL A 385 -4.86 23.19 -14.11
CA VAL A 385 -4.01 22.55 -15.10
C VAL A 385 -4.88 22.25 -16.32
N TRP A 386 -4.59 22.94 -17.41
CA TRP A 386 -5.30 22.79 -18.68
C TRP A 386 -4.39 22.12 -19.69
N ILE A 387 -4.84 20.99 -20.23
CA ILE A 387 -4.03 20.11 -21.07
C ILE A 387 -4.71 19.97 -22.43
N GLY A 388 -4.01 20.33 -23.50
CA GLY A 388 -4.49 20.10 -24.85
C GLY A 388 -4.54 18.60 -25.14
N MET A 389 -5.71 18.03 -25.43
CA MET A 389 -5.83 16.57 -25.63
C MET A 389 -6.02 16.19 -27.11
N ARG A 390 -6.76 17.01 -27.85
CA ARG A 390 -7.01 16.82 -29.28
C ARG A 390 -7.38 18.15 -29.92
N GLY A 391 -6.76 18.50 -31.05
CA GLY A 391 -7.09 19.71 -31.82
C GLY A 391 -6.62 21.00 -31.16
N THR A 392 -5.59 20.92 -30.30
CA THR A 392 -4.94 22.07 -29.68
C THR A 392 -3.79 22.56 -30.55
N CYS A 393 -3.89 23.80 -30.99
CA CYS A 393 -2.85 24.53 -31.70
C CYS A 393 -2.92 26.02 -31.28
N ALA A 394 -2.05 26.87 -31.83
CA ALA A 394 -2.03 28.29 -31.50
C ALA A 394 -3.41 28.95 -31.61
N GLU A 395 -4.17 28.64 -32.67
CA GLU A 395 -5.48 29.21 -32.96
C GLU A 395 -6.60 28.73 -32.02
N THR A 396 -6.38 27.63 -31.29
CA THR A 396 -7.40 27.01 -30.42
C THR A 396 -7.06 27.07 -28.93
N SER A 397 -5.95 27.73 -28.60
CA SER A 397 -5.38 27.81 -27.24
C SER A 397 -6.08 28.86 -26.35
N LEU A 398 -5.60 28.97 -25.10
CA LEU A 398 -6.11 29.94 -24.13
C LEU A 398 -5.50 31.33 -24.34
N LYS A 399 -6.25 32.35 -23.92
CA LYS A 399 -5.75 33.71 -23.74
C LYS A 399 -5.69 34.04 -22.25
N MET A 400 -4.62 34.71 -21.85
CA MET A 400 -4.30 35.04 -20.47
C MET A 400 -3.96 36.52 -20.35
N ALA A 401 -4.33 37.15 -19.23
CA ALA A 401 -3.82 38.47 -18.85
C ALA A 401 -2.74 38.29 -17.76
N PRO A 402 -1.44 38.40 -18.10
CA PRO A 402 -0.36 38.20 -17.15
C PRO A 402 -0.48 39.13 -15.92
N GLY A 403 -0.24 38.61 -14.73
CA GLY A 403 -0.26 39.35 -13.46
C GLY A 403 -1.66 39.65 -12.90
N SER A 404 -2.73 39.34 -13.65
CA SER A 404 -4.11 39.69 -13.24
C SER A 404 -4.61 39.00 -11.98
N HIS A 405 -4.00 37.87 -11.59
CA HIS A 405 -4.26 37.19 -10.32
C HIS A 405 -3.91 38.05 -9.09
N LEU A 406 -3.08 39.09 -9.26
CA LEU A 406 -2.65 40.01 -8.20
C LEU A 406 -3.52 41.27 -8.07
N PHE A 407 -4.45 41.53 -9.00
CA PHE A 407 -5.25 42.75 -8.97
C PHE A 407 -6.24 42.82 -7.79
N GLY A 408 -6.53 41.68 -7.15
CA GLY A 408 -7.50 41.59 -6.05
C GLY A 408 -8.96 41.79 -6.50
N ILE A 409 -9.22 41.76 -7.81
CA ILE A 409 -10.54 41.94 -8.43
C ILE A 409 -10.72 40.95 -9.57
N THR A 410 -11.91 40.38 -9.69
CA THR A 410 -12.24 39.43 -10.78
C THR A 410 -12.63 40.16 -12.06
N VAL A 411 -12.55 39.47 -13.21
CA VAL A 411 -13.07 40.03 -14.48
C VAL A 411 -14.54 40.42 -14.34
N GLN A 412 -15.34 39.58 -13.70
CA GLN A 412 -16.79 39.78 -13.55
C GLN A 412 -17.10 40.97 -12.62
N GLU A 413 -16.32 41.16 -11.57
CA GLU A 413 -16.44 42.35 -10.70
C GLU A 413 -16.06 43.63 -11.44
N LYS A 414 -14.94 43.62 -12.18
CA LYS A 414 -14.52 44.76 -13.01
C LYS A 414 -15.55 45.07 -14.10
N ALA A 415 -16.13 44.05 -14.74
CA ALA A 415 -17.19 44.21 -15.73
C ALA A 415 -18.43 44.89 -15.12
N SER A 416 -18.85 44.45 -13.93
CA SER A 416 -19.96 45.07 -13.18
C SER A 416 -19.69 46.55 -12.87
N GLN A 417 -18.47 46.89 -12.41
CA GLN A 417 -18.05 48.29 -12.20
C GLN A 417 -18.10 49.14 -13.49
N LYS A 418 -17.91 48.50 -14.65
CA LYS A 418 -17.94 49.14 -15.98
C LYS A 418 -19.31 49.07 -16.65
N GLY A 419 -20.32 48.53 -15.97
CA GLY A 419 -21.67 48.36 -16.53
C GLY A 419 -21.74 47.38 -17.70
N ARG A 420 -20.82 46.41 -17.77
CA ARG A 420 -20.78 45.36 -18.81
C ARG A 420 -21.19 44.01 -18.26
N ARG A 421 -21.81 43.18 -19.10
CA ARG A 421 -22.14 41.78 -18.79
C ARG A 421 -21.01 40.87 -19.26
N ARG A 422 -20.85 39.71 -18.62
CA ARG A 422 -19.80 38.73 -18.89
C ARG A 422 -19.65 38.36 -20.37
N GLN A 423 -20.77 38.15 -21.06
CA GLN A 423 -20.78 37.75 -22.48
C GLN A 423 -20.38 38.85 -23.46
N ASP A 424 -20.45 40.11 -23.01
CA ASP A 424 -20.21 41.30 -23.84
C ASP A 424 -18.75 41.78 -23.71
N ILE A 425 -17.92 41.10 -22.90
CA ILE A 425 -16.51 41.44 -22.65
C ILE A 425 -15.65 41.02 -23.85
N CYS A 426 -14.98 41.98 -24.48
CA CYS A 426 -14.05 41.75 -25.59
C CYS A 426 -12.58 41.86 -25.18
N ASP A 427 -11.66 41.60 -26.13
CA ASP A 427 -10.22 41.65 -25.87
C ASP A 427 -9.75 43.10 -25.61
N GLU A 428 -10.40 44.08 -26.26
CA GLU A 428 -10.14 45.52 -26.05
C GLU A 428 -10.55 45.97 -24.65
N ASP A 429 -11.69 45.50 -24.14
CA ASP A 429 -12.13 45.77 -22.78
C ASP A 429 -11.08 45.28 -21.77
N ILE A 430 -10.60 44.04 -21.92
CA ILE A 430 -9.59 43.47 -21.02
C ILE A 430 -8.27 44.21 -21.13
N GLY A 431 -7.81 44.58 -22.33
CA GLY A 431 -6.60 45.38 -22.51
C GLY A 431 -6.66 46.67 -21.69
N ALA A 432 -7.73 47.45 -21.87
CA ALA A 432 -7.93 48.70 -21.13
C ALA A 432 -8.03 48.47 -19.60
N TRP A 433 -8.76 47.44 -19.16
CA TRP A 433 -8.96 47.17 -17.74
C TRP A 433 -7.70 46.67 -17.04
N THR A 434 -6.86 45.90 -17.73
CA THR A 434 -5.57 45.44 -17.20
C THR A 434 -4.59 46.61 -17.04
N GLU A 435 -4.56 47.53 -18.00
CA GLU A 435 -3.77 48.77 -17.90
C GLU A 435 -4.22 49.64 -16.73
N GLU A 436 -5.54 49.82 -16.53
CA GLU A 436 -6.08 50.53 -15.36
C GLU A 436 -5.68 49.88 -14.02
N CYS A 437 -5.50 48.56 -14.01
CA CYS A 437 -5.06 47.80 -12.83
C CYS A 437 -3.53 47.77 -12.68
N GLY A 438 -2.77 48.44 -13.56
CA GLY A 438 -1.32 48.54 -13.50
C GLY A 438 -0.58 47.31 -14.03
N ALA A 439 -1.14 46.58 -15.00
CA ALA A 439 -0.48 45.45 -15.62
C ALA A 439 0.84 45.86 -16.30
N ALA A 440 1.89 45.06 -16.11
CA ALA A 440 3.17 45.25 -16.79
C ALA A 440 3.17 44.72 -18.24
N GLU A 441 2.27 43.78 -18.54
CA GLU A 441 2.17 43.11 -19.84
C GLU A 441 0.70 43.10 -20.32
N ALA A 442 0.52 43.21 -21.64
CA ALA A 442 -0.80 43.14 -22.25
C ALA A 442 -1.35 41.70 -22.28
N PRO A 443 -2.69 41.52 -22.31
CA PRO A 443 -3.30 40.21 -22.52
C PRO A 443 -2.82 39.57 -23.83
N ARG A 444 -2.59 38.27 -23.80
CA ARG A 444 -2.05 37.54 -24.96
C ARG A 444 -2.61 36.13 -25.07
N LEU A 445 -2.61 35.62 -26.30
CA LEU A 445 -2.80 34.20 -26.55
C LEU A 445 -1.54 33.45 -26.14
N VAL A 446 -1.72 32.27 -25.54
CA VAL A 446 -0.63 31.38 -25.14
C VAL A 446 -0.62 30.19 -26.09
N PRO A 447 0.26 30.16 -27.11
CA PRO A 447 0.26 29.08 -28.09
C PRO A 447 0.58 27.74 -27.44
N MET A 448 -0.25 26.74 -27.69
CA MET A 448 -0.07 25.38 -27.20
C MET A 448 -0.32 24.35 -28.31
N GLN A 449 0.19 23.14 -28.10
CA GLN A 449 -0.03 21.97 -28.93
C GLN A 449 -0.71 20.84 -28.13
N ASP A 450 -1.24 19.84 -28.84
CA ASP A 450 -1.72 18.62 -28.19
C ASP A 450 -0.63 18.00 -27.31
N GLY A 451 -1.01 17.62 -26.09
CA GLY A 451 -0.18 17.06 -25.03
C GLY A 451 0.64 18.08 -24.24
N GLU A 452 0.56 19.36 -24.57
CA GLU A 452 1.09 20.43 -23.72
C GLU A 452 0.07 20.82 -22.64
N ALA A 453 0.59 21.19 -21.47
CA ALA A 453 -0.18 21.64 -20.33
C ALA A 453 0.21 23.05 -19.92
N LEU A 454 -0.80 23.81 -19.49
CA LEU A 454 -0.69 25.13 -18.93
C LEU A 454 -1.15 25.10 -17.49
N PHE A 455 -0.28 25.54 -16.59
CA PHE A 455 -0.57 25.66 -15.16
C PHE A 455 -0.87 27.13 -14.87
N PHE A 456 -1.98 27.43 -14.21
CA PHE A 456 -2.34 28.81 -13.89
C PHE A 456 -3.12 28.94 -12.59
N ASP A 457 -2.99 30.11 -11.98
CA ASP A 457 -3.71 30.51 -10.76
C ASP A 457 -5.20 30.68 -11.08
N GLY A 458 -6.08 30.16 -10.21
CA GLY A 458 -7.53 30.21 -10.43
C GLY A 458 -8.11 31.64 -10.52
N ARG A 459 -7.38 32.64 -10.02
CA ARG A 459 -7.80 34.05 -10.07
C ARG A 459 -7.48 34.73 -11.40
N ILE A 460 -6.57 34.16 -12.19
CA ILE A 460 -6.10 34.80 -13.43
C ILE A 460 -7.28 35.06 -14.39
N TRP A 461 -7.27 36.24 -14.99
CA TRP A 461 -8.22 36.60 -16.03
C TRP A 461 -7.85 35.85 -17.31
N HIS A 462 -8.77 35.02 -17.79
CA HIS A 462 -8.51 34.17 -18.94
C HIS A 462 -9.77 33.88 -19.78
N GLY A 463 -9.56 33.37 -20.98
CA GLY A 463 -10.62 32.93 -21.88
C GLY A 463 -10.06 32.09 -23.02
N SER A 464 -10.87 31.85 -24.05
CA SER A 464 -10.36 31.24 -25.29
C SER A 464 -11.29 31.52 -26.45
N ASN A 465 -10.75 31.66 -27.66
CA ASN A 465 -11.54 31.63 -28.88
C ASN A 465 -11.04 30.43 -29.68
N ASN A 466 -11.92 29.51 -30.09
CA ASN A 466 -11.51 28.50 -31.06
C ASN A 466 -11.51 29.14 -32.46
N LEU A 467 -10.37 29.74 -32.84
CA LEU A 467 -10.24 30.47 -34.09
C LEU A 467 -10.04 29.54 -35.29
N SER A 468 -9.86 28.23 -35.07
CA SER A 468 -9.78 27.27 -36.16
C SER A 468 -11.14 27.12 -36.85
N PRO A 469 -11.19 27.15 -38.20
CA PRO A 469 -12.42 26.88 -38.95
C PRO A 469 -12.75 25.38 -39.04
N GLU A 470 -11.80 24.50 -38.71
CA GLU A 470 -11.92 23.05 -38.97
C GLU A 470 -11.79 22.20 -37.70
N LEU A 471 -10.98 22.62 -36.73
CA LEU A 471 -10.63 21.78 -35.59
C LEU A 471 -11.61 21.97 -34.43
N ARG A 472 -12.29 20.88 -34.07
CA ARG A 472 -12.88 20.74 -32.75
C ARG A 472 -11.77 20.49 -31.73
N ARG A 473 -11.72 21.30 -30.67
CA ARG A 473 -10.70 21.22 -29.62
C ARG A 473 -11.27 20.54 -28.38
N THR A 474 -10.59 19.50 -27.91
CA THR A 474 -10.84 18.80 -26.65
C THR A 474 -9.64 18.99 -25.74
N ALA A 475 -9.89 19.45 -24.51
CA ALA A 475 -8.86 19.62 -23.49
C ALA A 475 -9.30 19.04 -22.16
N LEU A 476 -8.33 18.60 -21.36
CA LEU A 476 -8.57 18.14 -20.00
C LEU A 476 -8.28 19.30 -19.04
N LEU A 477 -9.28 19.69 -18.26
CA LEU A 477 -9.13 20.68 -17.19
C LEU A 477 -9.17 19.97 -15.84
N LEU A 478 -8.11 20.17 -15.05
CA LEU A 478 -7.93 19.65 -13.70
C LEU A 478 -7.74 20.83 -12.75
N GLN A 479 -8.45 20.86 -11.63
CA GLN A 479 -8.47 22.01 -10.72
C GLN A 479 -8.20 21.56 -9.29
N TYR A 480 -7.16 22.16 -8.71
CA TYR A 480 -6.62 21.82 -7.42
C TYR A 480 -6.71 23.01 -6.48
N ALA A 481 -6.75 22.71 -5.18
CA ALA A 481 -6.65 23.71 -4.13
C ALA A 481 -5.85 23.14 -2.95
N SER A 482 -5.25 24.01 -2.15
CA SER A 482 -4.76 23.59 -0.84
C SER A 482 -5.95 23.18 0.05
N VAL A 483 -5.75 22.26 0.99
CA VAL A 483 -6.82 21.74 1.87
C VAL A 483 -7.53 22.83 2.68
N ASP A 484 -6.86 23.94 2.98
CA ASP A 484 -7.36 25.10 3.72
C ASP A 484 -8.11 26.12 2.85
N THR A 485 -8.12 25.96 1.53
CA THR A 485 -8.86 26.83 0.61
C THR A 485 -10.30 26.33 0.45
N PRO A 486 -11.32 27.11 0.87
CA PRO A 486 -12.72 26.69 0.74
C PRO A 486 -13.17 26.70 -0.71
N ILE A 487 -13.69 25.58 -1.21
CA ILE A 487 -14.28 25.47 -2.55
C ILE A 487 -15.80 25.33 -2.43
N ARG A 488 -16.54 26.14 -3.19
CA ARG A 488 -18.02 26.16 -3.20
C ARG A 488 -18.54 26.10 -4.63
N MET A 489 -19.72 25.50 -4.80
CA MET A 489 -20.39 25.48 -6.09
C MET A 489 -21.12 26.81 -6.29
N PRO A 490 -21.00 27.46 -7.46
CA PRO A 490 -21.77 28.65 -7.78
C PRO A 490 -23.24 28.28 -8.00
N VAL A 491 -24.14 29.22 -7.77
CA VAL A 491 -25.55 29.07 -8.15
C VAL A 491 -25.62 28.92 -9.67
N PRO A 492 -26.27 27.87 -10.21
CA PRO A 492 -26.33 27.64 -11.65
C PRO A 492 -26.82 28.85 -12.43
N TYR A 493 -26.17 29.12 -13.56
CA TYR A 493 -26.48 30.22 -14.48
C TYR A 493 -26.26 31.65 -13.93
N GLN A 494 -25.74 31.80 -12.71
CA GLN A 494 -25.40 33.10 -12.13
C GLN A 494 -23.90 33.37 -12.21
N CYS A 495 -23.47 33.84 -13.38
CA CYS A 495 -22.06 34.11 -13.66
C CYS A 495 -21.66 35.59 -13.54
N GLU A 496 -22.61 36.47 -13.19
CA GLU A 496 -22.38 37.91 -13.03
C GLU A 496 -22.00 38.24 -11.57
N TRP A 497 -21.30 39.36 -11.38
CA TRP A 497 -20.97 39.85 -10.04
C TRP A 497 -22.16 40.59 -9.40
N PRO A 498 -22.45 40.39 -8.09
CA PRO A 498 -21.73 39.56 -7.12
C PRO A 498 -22.03 38.06 -7.27
N PHE A 499 -20.99 37.23 -7.12
CA PHE A 499 -21.15 35.78 -7.19
C PHE A 499 -22.04 35.27 -6.06
N GLN A 500 -22.93 34.33 -6.40
CA GLN A 500 -23.71 33.58 -5.43
C GLN A 500 -23.19 32.14 -5.37
N MET A 501 -22.96 31.66 -4.15
CA MET A 501 -22.43 30.32 -3.88
C MET A 501 -23.47 29.50 -3.10
N LEU A 502 -23.52 28.21 -3.38
CA LEU A 502 -24.30 27.26 -2.58
C LEU A 502 -23.61 27.03 -1.24
N GLU A 503 -24.37 27.13 -0.14
CA GLU A 503 -23.90 26.68 1.18
C GLU A 503 -23.85 25.15 1.24
N ARG A 504 -24.86 24.48 0.66
CA ARG A 504 -24.94 23.02 0.49
C ARG A 504 -25.69 22.65 -0.81
N PRO A 505 -25.41 21.48 -1.40
CA PRO A 505 -24.31 20.58 -1.03
C PRO A 505 -22.93 21.20 -1.33
N LEU A 506 -21.88 20.72 -0.65
CA LEU A 506 -20.50 21.09 -0.96
C LEU A 506 -19.99 20.25 -2.13
N PRO A 507 -19.11 20.79 -2.98
CA PRO A 507 -18.50 20.01 -4.06
C PRO A 507 -17.69 18.85 -3.46
N PRO A 508 -17.81 17.63 -3.99
CA PRO A 508 -17.01 16.51 -3.54
C PRO A 508 -15.55 16.71 -3.97
N CYS A 509 -14.65 16.70 -3.00
CA CYS A 509 -13.22 16.92 -3.19
C CYS A 509 -12.44 15.63 -2.91
N LEU A 510 -11.41 15.36 -3.70
CA LEU A 510 -10.53 14.21 -3.54
C LEU A 510 -9.21 14.66 -2.92
N LEU A 511 -8.83 14.10 -1.77
CA LEU A 511 -7.52 14.36 -1.16
C LEU A 511 -6.44 13.62 -1.96
N VAL A 512 -5.77 14.31 -2.87
CA VAL A 512 -4.77 13.73 -3.78
C VAL A 512 -3.34 13.77 -3.23
N LYS A 513 -3.07 14.62 -2.23
CA LYS A 513 -1.79 14.66 -1.52
C LYS A 513 -1.97 15.21 -0.10
N GLY A 514 -1.19 14.68 0.84
CA GLY A 514 -1.09 15.23 2.18
C GLY A 514 -2.12 14.69 3.16
N VAL A 515 -2.53 15.55 4.10
CA VAL A 515 -3.54 15.29 5.13
C VAL A 515 -4.47 16.50 5.21
N ASP A 516 -5.75 16.27 5.44
CA ASP A 516 -6.71 17.33 5.72
C ASP A 516 -6.98 17.39 7.23
N ARG A 517 -6.38 18.38 7.90
CA ARG A 517 -6.59 18.66 9.32
C ARG A 517 -7.60 19.78 9.57
N VAL A 518 -7.97 20.54 8.53
CA VAL A 518 -8.78 21.76 8.66
C VAL A 518 -10.25 21.48 8.35
N GLN A 519 -10.53 20.50 7.47
CA GLN A 519 -11.86 19.98 7.17
C GLN A 519 -12.85 21.05 6.66
N VAL A 520 -12.37 22.03 5.88
CA VAL A 520 -13.21 23.09 5.28
C VAL A 520 -13.95 22.67 4.01
N ASN A 521 -13.55 21.52 3.42
CA ASN A 521 -14.08 20.94 2.19
C ASN A 521 -14.67 19.54 2.46
N ARG A 522 -15.64 19.11 1.63
CA ARG A 522 -16.19 17.74 1.69
C ARG A 522 -15.24 16.77 0.99
N ILE A 523 -14.37 16.13 1.77
CA ILE A 523 -13.51 15.06 1.24
C ILE A 523 -14.32 13.79 1.02
N VAL A 524 -14.21 13.20 -0.16
CA VAL A 524 -14.80 11.89 -0.51
C VAL A 524 -13.70 10.87 -0.82
N PRO A 525 -13.98 9.55 -0.72
CA PRO A 525 -13.05 8.52 -1.15
C PRO A 525 -12.72 8.64 -2.65
N SER A 526 -11.52 8.23 -3.05
CA SER A 526 -11.16 8.11 -4.46
C SER A 526 -11.99 7.02 -5.15
N PRO A 527 -12.17 7.11 -6.49
CA PRO A 527 -12.84 6.06 -7.22
C PRO A 527 -12.08 4.74 -7.07
N PRO A 528 -12.80 3.62 -6.86
CA PRO A 528 -12.17 2.32 -6.77
C PRO A 528 -11.44 2.00 -8.08
N LEU A 529 -10.41 1.17 -7.96
CA LEU A 529 -9.67 0.69 -9.12
C LEU A 529 -10.61 -0.08 -10.06
N PRO A 530 -10.36 -0.09 -11.39
CA PRO A 530 -11.28 -0.65 -12.39
C PRO A 530 -11.59 -2.15 -12.20
N TYR A 531 -10.86 -2.82 -11.30
CA TYR A 531 -10.95 -4.26 -11.04
C TYR A 531 -11.45 -4.59 -9.62
N ALA A 532 -11.89 -3.60 -8.84
CA ALA A 532 -12.32 -3.81 -7.45
C ALA A 532 -13.67 -4.53 -7.29
N THR A 533 -14.40 -4.77 -8.38
CA THR A 533 -15.70 -5.48 -8.33
C THR A 533 -15.58 -6.85 -8.99
N GLY A 534 -15.12 -7.85 -8.24
CA GLY A 534 -15.48 -9.25 -8.54
C GLY A 534 -14.46 -10.38 -8.35
N GLU A 535 -13.16 -10.17 -8.09
CA GLU A 535 -12.18 -11.29 -8.16
C GLU A 535 -11.14 -11.41 -7.03
N ARG A 536 -10.54 -12.62 -7.01
CA ARG A 536 -9.75 -13.30 -5.97
C ARG A 536 -8.74 -12.40 -5.26
N ARG A 537 -8.94 -12.23 -3.95
CA ARG A 537 -7.90 -11.73 -3.04
C ARG A 537 -6.71 -12.67 -3.10
N LEU A 538 -5.55 -12.15 -3.46
CA LEU A 538 -4.32 -12.93 -3.48
C LEU A 538 -3.86 -13.16 -2.05
N HIS A 539 -3.84 -14.42 -1.64
CA HIS A 539 -3.29 -14.86 -0.38
C HIS A 539 -1.81 -15.20 -0.53
N SER A 540 -1.09 -15.21 0.60
CA SER A 540 0.28 -15.71 0.62
C SER A 540 0.32 -17.13 0.04
N THR A 541 1.19 -17.33 -0.94
CA THR A 541 1.21 -18.56 -1.74
C THR A 541 2.62 -18.89 -2.19
N VAL A 542 2.85 -20.18 -2.44
CA VAL A 542 4.09 -20.71 -3.01
C VAL A 542 3.79 -21.26 -4.40
N ALA A 543 4.67 -20.94 -5.34
CA ALA A 543 4.62 -21.39 -6.73
C ALA A 543 6.03 -21.84 -7.17
N SER A 544 6.10 -22.45 -8.36
CA SER A 544 7.37 -22.88 -8.96
C SER A 544 7.55 -22.28 -10.34
N ALA A 545 8.72 -21.70 -10.57
CA ALA A 545 9.17 -21.23 -11.88
C ALA A 545 9.83 -22.33 -12.73
N ASP A 546 9.77 -23.59 -12.29
CA ASP A 546 10.36 -24.74 -12.99
C ASP A 546 9.58 -25.03 -14.30
N PRO A 547 10.29 -25.19 -15.44
CA PRO A 547 9.73 -25.56 -16.74
C PRO A 547 9.06 -26.95 -16.78
N SER A 548 9.19 -27.79 -15.75
CA SER A 548 8.37 -29.01 -15.66
C SER A 548 6.86 -28.70 -15.71
N SER A 549 6.43 -27.53 -15.19
CA SER A 549 5.07 -26.99 -15.30
C SER A 549 4.69 -26.57 -16.73
N LEU A 550 5.65 -26.45 -17.63
CA LEU A 550 5.49 -26.02 -19.03
C LEU A 550 5.48 -27.17 -20.05
N LYS A 551 5.54 -28.44 -19.62
CA LYS A 551 5.62 -29.60 -20.53
C LYS A 551 4.43 -29.71 -21.49
N GLY A 552 4.70 -29.93 -22.78
CA GLY A 552 3.76 -30.51 -23.74
C GLY A 552 3.08 -29.62 -24.80
N ILE A 553 3.65 -28.49 -25.26
CA ILE A 553 3.02 -27.70 -26.35
C ILE A 553 4.03 -27.21 -27.40
N VAL A 554 3.70 -27.48 -28.66
CA VAL A 554 4.37 -27.00 -29.88
C VAL A 554 3.70 -25.70 -30.34
N SER A 555 4.43 -24.55 -30.22
CA SER A 555 4.16 -23.20 -30.76
C SER A 555 2.89 -22.43 -30.30
N PRO A 556 2.93 -21.08 -30.13
CA PRO A 556 3.50 -20.09 -31.05
C PRO A 556 4.53 -19.19 -30.37
N GLY A 557 5.82 -19.55 -30.40
CA GLY A 557 6.94 -18.62 -30.14
C GLY A 557 7.12 -17.99 -28.74
N TRP A 558 6.07 -17.85 -27.93
CA TRP A 558 6.08 -17.30 -26.56
C TRP A 558 4.93 -17.93 -25.76
N LYS A 559 5.18 -18.27 -24.49
CA LYS A 559 4.16 -18.78 -23.56
C LYS A 559 4.44 -18.24 -22.15
N ALA A 560 3.41 -17.72 -21.50
CA ALA A 560 3.44 -17.33 -20.09
C ALA A 560 2.73 -18.38 -19.22
N HIS A 561 3.32 -18.73 -18.08
CA HIS A 561 2.70 -19.53 -17.02
C HIS A 561 2.51 -18.67 -15.79
N ILE A 562 1.24 -18.39 -15.45
CA ILE A 562 0.88 -17.57 -14.31
C ILE A 562 1.25 -18.31 -13.03
N LEU A 563 2.06 -17.68 -12.18
CA LEU A 563 2.40 -18.18 -10.86
C LEU A 563 1.32 -17.79 -9.85
N PHE A 564 0.93 -16.52 -9.88
CA PHE A 564 -0.15 -15.97 -9.08
C PHE A 564 -0.67 -14.68 -9.71
N GLU A 565 -1.94 -14.41 -9.47
CA GLU A 565 -2.60 -13.17 -9.82
C GLU A 565 -3.71 -12.84 -8.83
N GLY A 566 -3.98 -11.56 -8.62
CA GLY A 566 -5.09 -11.09 -7.81
C GLY A 566 -4.83 -9.75 -7.16
N THR A 567 -5.63 -9.45 -6.15
CA THR A 567 -5.60 -8.17 -5.43
C THR A 567 -5.07 -8.35 -4.02
N THR A 568 -4.29 -7.38 -3.52
CA THR A 568 -3.88 -7.31 -2.11
C THR A 568 -4.44 -6.05 -1.48
N HIS A 569 -4.12 -5.78 -0.21
CA HIS A 569 -4.44 -4.48 0.38
C HIS A 569 -3.67 -3.33 -0.29
N GLY A 570 -2.41 -3.58 -0.67
CA GLY A 570 -1.50 -2.58 -1.24
C GLY A 570 -1.54 -2.44 -2.74
N LEU A 571 -1.97 -3.49 -3.44
CA LEU A 571 -1.89 -3.60 -4.89
C LEU A 571 -3.27 -3.90 -5.46
N ALA A 572 -3.68 -3.03 -6.38
CA ALA A 572 -4.92 -3.12 -7.14
C ALA A 572 -4.99 -4.35 -8.03
N ASP A 573 -3.85 -4.72 -8.57
CA ASP A 573 -3.62 -5.88 -9.41
C ASP A 573 -2.15 -6.23 -9.23
N VAL A 574 -1.86 -7.49 -8.96
CA VAL A 574 -0.51 -8.03 -9.00
C VAL A 574 -0.56 -9.34 -9.75
N ARG A 575 0.30 -9.47 -10.75
CA ARG A 575 0.42 -10.69 -11.55
C ARG A 575 1.87 -11.06 -11.70
N SER A 576 2.20 -12.28 -11.33
CA SER A 576 3.52 -12.88 -11.58
C SER A 576 3.40 -14.07 -12.51
N HIS A 577 4.30 -14.17 -13.48
CA HIS A 577 4.34 -15.27 -14.42
C HIS A 577 5.77 -15.58 -14.87
N VAL A 578 5.97 -16.81 -15.33
CA VAL A 578 7.20 -17.21 -16.02
C VAL A 578 6.93 -17.28 -17.50
N SER A 579 7.74 -16.56 -18.27
CA SER A 579 7.68 -16.54 -19.71
C SER A 579 8.77 -17.42 -20.31
N LEU A 580 8.37 -18.25 -21.28
CA LEU A 580 9.26 -19.00 -22.16
C LEU A 580 9.17 -18.40 -23.57
N LEU A 581 10.27 -17.86 -24.06
CA LEU A 581 10.37 -17.18 -25.35
C LEU A 581 11.30 -17.97 -26.28
N GLN A 582 10.75 -18.47 -27.38
CA GLN A 582 11.52 -19.24 -28.36
C GLN A 582 12.56 -18.37 -29.08
N PRO A 583 13.65 -18.96 -29.61
CA PRO A 583 14.68 -18.26 -30.36
C PRO A 583 14.12 -17.32 -31.45
N GLY A 584 14.62 -16.08 -31.49
CA GLY A 584 14.23 -15.06 -32.47
C GLY A 584 12.80 -14.54 -32.34
N ARG A 585 12.08 -14.86 -31.26
CA ARG A 585 10.71 -14.40 -31.02
C ARG A 585 10.68 -13.20 -30.10
N CYS A 586 9.61 -12.44 -30.26
CA CYS A 586 9.28 -11.23 -29.52
C CYS A 586 7.80 -11.35 -29.12
N PRO A 587 7.44 -11.22 -27.83
CA PRO A 587 6.07 -11.40 -27.37
C PRO A 587 5.15 -10.28 -27.87
N HIS A 588 5.67 -9.07 -27.99
CA HIS A 588 4.96 -7.89 -28.49
C HIS A 588 5.97 -6.82 -28.95
N PRO A 589 5.63 -5.96 -29.94
CA PRO A 589 6.39 -4.73 -30.21
C PRO A 589 6.56 -3.84 -28.95
N PRO A 590 7.38 -2.77 -28.96
CA PRO A 590 7.46 -1.85 -27.83
C PRO A 590 6.08 -1.35 -27.41
N VAL A 591 5.71 -1.62 -26.15
CA VAL A 591 4.45 -1.18 -25.55
C VAL A 591 4.74 -0.45 -24.24
N GLN A 592 3.78 0.37 -23.84
CA GLN A 592 3.68 0.92 -22.49
C GLN A 592 2.34 0.47 -21.90
N HIS A 593 2.26 0.44 -20.59
CA HIS A 593 1.05 0.08 -19.86
C HIS A 593 1.09 0.68 -18.44
N PRO A 594 -0.05 0.82 -17.76
CA PRO A 594 -0.11 1.47 -16.44
C PRO A 594 0.58 0.67 -15.33
N GLU A 595 0.88 -0.61 -15.55
CA GLU A 595 1.60 -1.45 -14.59
C GLU A 595 3.07 -1.05 -14.47
N GLU A 596 3.58 -1.03 -13.23
CA GLU A 596 5.00 -1.12 -12.97
C GLU A 596 5.46 -2.58 -13.13
N GLU A 597 6.68 -2.78 -13.61
CA GLU A 597 7.15 -4.10 -14.02
C GLU A 597 8.53 -4.44 -13.45
N PHE A 598 8.64 -5.65 -12.92
CA PHE A 598 9.88 -6.29 -12.49
C PHE A 598 10.14 -7.52 -13.35
N LYS A 599 11.35 -7.66 -13.87
CA LYS A 599 11.79 -8.82 -14.65
C LYS A 599 13.08 -9.40 -14.08
N LEU A 600 13.14 -10.73 -14.00
CA LEU A 600 14.36 -11.49 -13.66
C LEU A 600 14.63 -12.51 -14.76
N MET A 601 15.79 -12.41 -15.39
CA MET A 601 16.26 -13.42 -16.35
C MET A 601 16.70 -14.69 -15.64
N LEU A 602 16.14 -15.83 -16.04
CA LEU A 602 16.40 -17.14 -15.44
C LEU A 602 17.27 -18.04 -16.33
N LYS A 603 17.05 -18.02 -17.65
CA LYS A 603 17.81 -18.81 -18.63
C LYS A 603 17.82 -18.12 -20.00
N GLY A 604 18.87 -18.36 -20.79
CA GLY A 604 19.00 -17.82 -22.15
C GLY A 604 19.24 -16.32 -22.17
N GLU A 605 19.25 -15.73 -23.37
CA GLU A 605 19.54 -14.31 -23.55
C GLU A 605 18.43 -13.62 -24.35
N VAL A 606 18.13 -12.37 -23.96
CA VAL A 606 17.22 -11.50 -24.69
C VAL A 606 17.88 -10.15 -25.00
N GLU A 607 17.46 -9.53 -26.09
CA GLU A 607 17.62 -8.08 -26.31
C GLU A 607 16.37 -7.40 -25.78
N ALA A 608 16.50 -6.62 -24.71
CA ALA A 608 15.48 -5.68 -24.31
C ALA A 608 15.67 -4.37 -25.07
N TYR A 609 14.58 -3.75 -25.50
CA TYR A 609 14.60 -2.45 -26.13
C TYR A 609 13.64 -1.50 -25.41
N PHE A 610 14.18 -0.35 -25.00
CA PHE A 610 13.54 0.69 -24.22
C PHE A 610 13.59 2.01 -25.01
N PRO A 611 12.56 2.33 -25.82
CA PRO A 611 12.49 3.55 -26.62
C PRO A 611 12.72 4.86 -25.87
N ASP A 612 12.37 4.90 -24.58
CA ASP A 612 12.55 6.07 -23.72
C ASP A 612 14.04 6.34 -23.42
N LEU A 613 14.90 5.32 -23.58
CA LEU A 613 16.34 5.41 -23.40
C LEU A 613 17.10 5.49 -24.74
N ARG A 614 16.42 5.78 -25.86
CA ARG A 614 17.05 5.85 -27.20
C ARG A 614 18.21 6.84 -27.32
N HIS A 615 18.27 7.80 -26.40
CA HIS A 615 19.31 8.82 -26.35
C HIS A 615 20.61 8.32 -25.68
N GLU A 616 20.56 7.18 -24.98
CA GLU A 616 21.75 6.56 -24.39
C GLU A 616 22.65 5.93 -25.47
N PRO A 617 23.95 5.70 -25.19
CA PRO A 617 24.94 5.31 -26.21
C PRO A 617 24.63 4.03 -27.00
N ASP A 618 23.84 3.13 -26.43
CA ASP A 618 23.40 1.87 -27.03
C ASP A 618 22.00 1.96 -27.65
N GLY A 619 21.45 3.17 -27.79
CA GLY A 619 20.15 3.42 -28.40
C GLY A 619 18.98 2.80 -27.64
N GLY A 620 19.12 2.62 -26.32
CA GLY A 620 18.09 2.02 -25.47
C GLY A 620 17.97 0.49 -25.62
N ARG A 621 18.93 -0.18 -26.27
CA ARG A 621 18.98 -1.64 -26.37
C ARG A 621 19.89 -2.22 -25.31
N ARG A 622 19.45 -3.26 -24.59
CA ARG A 622 20.20 -3.96 -23.54
C ARG A 622 20.19 -5.45 -23.80
N ARG A 623 21.36 -6.10 -23.74
CA ARG A 623 21.45 -7.56 -23.68
C ARG A 623 21.22 -7.99 -22.23
N LEU A 624 20.20 -8.80 -21.98
CA LEU A 624 19.91 -9.36 -20.66
C LEU A 624 20.23 -10.86 -20.63
N ARG A 625 20.90 -11.28 -19.57
CA ARG A 625 21.43 -12.63 -19.30
C ARG A 625 20.90 -13.17 -17.96
N PRO A 626 21.02 -14.48 -17.67
CA PRO A 626 20.57 -15.04 -16.40
C PRO A 626 21.17 -14.30 -15.20
N GLY A 627 20.31 -13.90 -14.25
CA GLY A 627 20.68 -13.06 -13.11
C GLY A 627 20.48 -11.56 -13.34
N ASP A 628 20.25 -11.10 -14.57
CA ASP A 628 19.90 -9.71 -14.83
C ASP A 628 18.45 -9.42 -14.43
N ILE A 629 18.29 -8.26 -13.80
CA ILE A 629 17.03 -7.72 -13.33
C ILE A 629 16.77 -6.39 -14.03
N THR A 630 15.50 -6.17 -14.40
CA THR A 630 15.03 -4.85 -14.80
C THR A 630 13.80 -4.45 -13.99
N TYR A 631 13.77 -3.19 -13.54
CA TYR A 631 12.58 -2.51 -13.09
C TYR A 631 12.17 -1.46 -14.13
N THR A 632 10.92 -1.50 -14.55
CA THR A 632 10.33 -0.64 -15.57
C THR A 632 9.19 0.16 -14.92
N PRO A 633 9.28 1.50 -14.86
CA PRO A 633 8.21 2.34 -14.31
C PRO A 633 6.90 2.24 -15.10
N ALA A 634 5.78 2.61 -14.48
CA ALA A 634 4.50 2.74 -15.16
C ALA A 634 4.62 3.69 -16.37
N GLY A 635 4.04 3.28 -17.50
CA GLY A 635 4.09 4.07 -18.74
C GLY A 635 5.43 4.05 -19.48
N PHE A 636 6.40 3.23 -19.06
CA PHE A 636 7.71 3.16 -19.72
C PHE A 636 7.70 2.15 -20.87
N TYR A 637 8.07 2.60 -22.08
CA TYR A 637 8.07 1.76 -23.27
C TYR A 637 9.13 0.67 -23.19
N HIS A 638 8.73 -0.56 -23.48
CA HIS A 638 9.66 -1.67 -23.54
C HIS A 638 9.19 -2.84 -24.42
N THR A 639 10.15 -3.65 -24.85
CA THR A 639 9.94 -4.97 -25.46
C THR A 639 11.16 -5.85 -25.18
N VAL A 640 11.04 -7.15 -25.40
CA VAL A 640 12.15 -8.11 -25.34
C VAL A 640 12.12 -9.03 -26.56
N SER A 641 13.28 -9.35 -27.12
CA SER A 641 13.42 -10.31 -28.21
C SER A 641 14.47 -11.36 -27.85
N SER A 642 14.18 -12.64 -28.04
CA SER A 642 15.18 -13.69 -27.82
C SER A 642 16.26 -13.62 -28.89
N VAL A 643 17.52 -13.68 -28.47
CA VAL A 643 18.69 -13.53 -29.37
C VAL A 643 19.66 -14.73 -29.33
N GLY A 644 19.35 -15.76 -28.55
CA GLY A 644 20.15 -16.97 -28.45
C GLY A 644 19.57 -18.17 -29.22
N PRO A 645 20.36 -19.23 -29.45
CA PRO A 645 19.89 -20.47 -30.06
C PRO A 645 18.98 -21.29 -29.14
N GLU A 646 19.02 -21.03 -27.82
CA GLU A 646 18.13 -21.64 -26.83
C GLU A 646 16.95 -20.73 -26.48
N PRO A 647 15.78 -21.28 -26.10
CA PRO A 647 14.69 -20.48 -25.55
C PRO A 647 15.12 -19.68 -24.32
N ALA A 648 14.71 -18.41 -24.28
CA ALA A 648 14.89 -17.57 -23.11
C ALA A 648 13.77 -17.79 -22.10
N ARG A 649 14.12 -17.83 -20.81
CA ARG A 649 13.19 -17.95 -19.68
C ARG A 649 13.40 -16.78 -18.74
N TYR A 650 12.32 -16.09 -18.42
CA TYR A 650 12.34 -14.99 -17.45
C TYR A 650 11.08 -14.99 -16.60
N MET A 651 11.24 -14.59 -15.34
CA MET A 651 10.11 -14.28 -14.47
C MET A 651 9.75 -12.81 -14.64
N MET A 652 8.46 -12.51 -14.64
CA MET A 652 7.90 -11.18 -14.73
C MET A 652 6.88 -11.02 -13.62
N CYS A 653 7.00 -9.97 -12.82
CA CYS A 653 5.99 -9.53 -11.88
C CYS A 653 5.57 -8.12 -12.26
N LYS A 654 4.26 -7.88 -12.38
CA LYS A 654 3.71 -6.57 -12.68
C LYS A 654 2.61 -6.21 -11.69
N TRP A 655 2.49 -4.93 -11.38
CA TRP A 655 1.49 -4.48 -10.42
C TRP A 655 0.92 -3.10 -10.75
N ILE A 656 -0.28 -2.87 -10.27
CA ILE A 656 -0.95 -1.57 -10.21
C ILE A 656 -1.16 -1.26 -8.72
N ALA A 657 -0.87 -0.04 -8.31
CA ALA A 657 -1.20 0.46 -6.98
C ALA A 657 -1.68 1.91 -7.04
N ASP A 658 -2.29 2.39 -5.97
CA ASP A 658 -2.68 3.79 -5.89
C ASP A 658 -1.43 4.70 -5.90
N PRO A 659 -1.47 5.84 -6.62
CA PRO A 659 -0.33 6.75 -6.69
C PRO A 659 0.24 7.09 -5.32
N SER A 660 1.55 6.90 -5.16
CA SER A 660 2.25 7.21 -3.90
C SER A 660 2.36 8.72 -3.68
N GLY A 661 2.32 9.49 -4.77
CA GLY A 661 2.60 10.92 -4.83
C GLY A 661 4.02 11.28 -4.41
N ALA A 662 4.94 10.31 -4.31
CA ALA A 662 6.31 10.53 -3.89
C ALA A 662 7.16 11.04 -5.06
N THR A 663 7.90 12.12 -4.82
CA THR A 663 8.76 12.77 -5.80
C THR A 663 10.13 13.04 -5.16
N PRO A 664 11.26 12.70 -5.82
CA PRO A 664 11.34 12.02 -7.11
C PRO A 664 10.97 10.52 -7.03
N SER A 665 10.40 9.97 -8.09
CA SER A 665 10.17 8.52 -8.21
C SER A 665 11.40 7.81 -8.76
N LEU A 666 11.54 6.52 -8.43
CA LEU A 666 12.53 5.62 -8.97
C LEU A 666 12.28 5.47 -10.48
N GLY A 667 13.31 5.77 -11.29
CA GLY A 667 13.28 5.57 -12.73
C GLY A 667 13.57 4.11 -13.11
N PHE A 668 13.77 3.86 -14.41
CA PHE A 668 14.24 2.57 -14.89
C PHE A 668 15.51 2.12 -14.15
N ALA A 669 15.54 0.87 -13.73
CA ALA A 669 16.72 0.28 -13.11
C ALA A 669 17.09 -1.04 -13.81
N GLN A 670 18.38 -1.25 -14.02
CA GLN A 670 18.95 -2.50 -14.50
C GLN A 670 20.12 -2.88 -13.59
N VAL A 671 20.10 -4.10 -13.08
CA VAL A 671 21.13 -4.61 -12.17
C VAL A 671 21.32 -6.10 -12.38
N THR A 672 22.55 -6.58 -12.22
CA THR A 672 22.84 -8.02 -12.24
C THR A 672 22.94 -8.52 -10.80
N VAL A 673 22.28 -9.62 -10.48
CA VAL A 673 22.42 -10.27 -9.17
C VAL A 673 23.88 -10.70 -9.00
N PRO A 674 24.58 -10.23 -7.96
CA PRO A 674 25.99 -10.56 -7.78
C PRO A 674 26.17 -12.05 -7.48
N PRO A 675 27.21 -12.71 -8.03
CA PRO A 675 27.43 -14.15 -7.88
C PRO A 675 27.79 -14.58 -6.45
N SER A 676 28.34 -13.68 -5.62
CA SER A 676 28.62 -13.86 -4.19
C SER A 676 28.25 -12.59 -3.42
N GLY A 677 28.08 -12.66 -2.09
CA GLY A 677 27.72 -11.51 -1.25
C GLY A 677 28.52 -10.26 -1.63
N GLY A 678 27.81 -9.20 -2.05
CA GLY A 678 28.44 -8.01 -2.60
C GLY A 678 29.35 -7.29 -1.60
N GLU A 679 30.22 -6.41 -2.09
CA GLU A 679 31.12 -5.61 -1.24
C GLU A 679 30.36 -4.77 -0.20
N ASP A 680 29.12 -4.38 -0.51
CA ASP A 680 28.19 -3.63 0.35
C ASP A 680 27.21 -4.52 1.15
N ALA A 681 27.51 -5.81 1.35
CA ALA A 681 26.63 -6.71 2.08
C ALA A 681 26.55 -6.35 3.57
N VAL A 682 25.33 -6.11 4.07
CA VAL A 682 25.07 -5.99 5.51
C VAL A 682 25.07 -7.39 6.11
N LYS A 683 25.98 -7.62 7.07
CA LYS A 683 26.03 -8.84 7.87
C LYS A 683 25.06 -8.73 9.05
N GLY A 684 24.16 -9.70 9.19
CA GLY A 684 23.38 -9.88 10.41
C GLY A 684 24.18 -10.61 11.49
N ASP A 685 23.49 -11.32 12.39
CA ASP A 685 24.03 -12.04 13.57
C ASP A 685 24.93 -13.25 13.23
N GLY A 686 25.57 -13.25 12.06
CA GLY A 686 26.46 -14.31 11.56
C GLY A 686 25.79 -15.36 10.67
N CYS A 687 24.46 -15.44 10.67
CA CYS A 687 23.71 -16.50 9.95
C CYS A 687 23.09 -16.05 8.61
N TRP A 688 23.21 -14.77 8.23
CA TRP A 688 22.74 -14.28 6.94
C TRP A 688 23.46 -12.99 6.47
N HIS A 689 23.43 -12.75 5.16
CA HIS A 689 23.92 -11.54 4.53
C HIS A 689 22.92 -10.99 3.51
N LYS A 690 22.77 -9.66 3.43
CA LYS A 690 21.86 -8.97 2.49
C LYS A 690 22.58 -7.92 1.66
N THR A 691 22.32 -7.93 0.36
CA THR A 691 22.81 -6.90 -0.58
C THR A 691 21.60 -6.25 -1.25
N VAL A 692 21.40 -4.96 -1.00
CA VAL A 692 20.36 -4.17 -1.69
C VAL A 692 20.81 -3.90 -3.12
N LEU A 693 19.95 -4.21 -4.08
CA LEU A 693 20.24 -4.01 -5.51
C LEU A 693 19.72 -2.66 -5.99
N PHE A 694 18.51 -2.29 -5.56
CA PHE A 694 17.96 -0.94 -5.71
C PHE A 694 16.83 -0.72 -4.70
N GLU A 695 16.61 0.53 -4.33
CA GLU A 695 15.44 0.95 -3.57
C GLU A 695 15.04 2.39 -3.88
N GLY A 696 13.75 2.70 -3.71
CA GLY A 696 13.23 4.06 -3.82
C GLY A 696 11.71 4.10 -3.89
N PRO A 697 11.07 5.24 -3.63
CA PRO A 697 9.66 5.42 -3.93
C PRO A 697 9.42 5.29 -5.43
N THR A 698 8.25 4.79 -5.86
CA THR A 698 7.87 4.74 -7.28
C THR A 698 6.63 5.61 -7.53
N ALA A 699 6.12 5.64 -8.76
CA ALA A 699 4.88 6.37 -9.05
C ALA A 699 3.70 5.77 -8.27
N CYS A 700 3.70 4.45 -8.08
CA CYS A 700 2.61 3.70 -7.44
C CYS A 700 2.93 3.21 -6.02
N LEU A 701 4.21 3.08 -5.64
CA LEU A 701 4.62 2.56 -4.34
C LEU A 701 5.29 3.64 -3.49
N SER A 702 4.99 3.66 -2.20
CA SER A 702 5.72 4.52 -1.25
C SER A 702 7.19 4.11 -1.15
N LYS A 703 7.50 2.83 -1.42
CA LYS A 703 8.84 2.29 -1.56
C LYS A 703 8.80 0.97 -2.33
N LEU A 704 9.65 0.84 -3.34
CA LEU A 704 10.05 -0.42 -3.94
C LEU A 704 11.46 -0.75 -3.45
N ARG A 705 11.71 -1.96 -3.00
CA ARG A 705 13.06 -2.43 -2.67
C ARG A 705 13.31 -3.80 -3.26
N CYS A 706 14.42 -3.95 -3.96
CA CYS A 706 14.93 -5.23 -4.41
C CYS A 706 16.27 -5.53 -3.75
N HIS A 707 16.40 -6.72 -3.17
CA HIS A 707 17.63 -7.16 -2.52
C HIS A 707 17.83 -8.67 -2.66
N VAL A 708 19.08 -9.12 -2.58
CA VAL A 708 19.42 -10.53 -2.48
C VAL A 708 19.84 -10.83 -1.05
N THR A 709 19.32 -11.93 -0.50
CA THR A 709 19.67 -12.42 0.83
C THR A 709 20.27 -13.82 0.70
N THR A 710 21.32 -14.08 1.47
CA THR A 710 21.89 -15.41 1.64
C THR A 710 21.83 -15.78 3.10
N VAL A 711 21.48 -17.03 3.36
CA VAL A 711 21.28 -17.56 4.71
C VAL A 711 22.08 -18.84 4.84
N GLU A 712 22.90 -18.94 5.88
CA GLU A 712 23.67 -20.15 6.20
C GLU A 712 22.74 -21.30 6.63
N PRO A 713 23.16 -22.58 6.51
CA PRO A 713 22.36 -23.71 6.98
C PRO A 713 21.87 -23.55 8.42
N GLY A 714 20.57 -23.78 8.66
CA GLY A 714 19.91 -23.56 9.95
C GLY A 714 19.67 -22.09 10.32
N GLY A 715 20.14 -21.15 9.50
CA GLY A 715 19.84 -19.72 9.65
C GLY A 715 18.46 -19.35 9.12
N GLY A 716 18.07 -18.10 9.32
CA GLY A 716 16.79 -17.59 8.85
C GLY A 716 16.27 -16.44 9.69
N HIS A 717 14.98 -16.18 9.58
CA HIS A 717 14.26 -15.34 10.52
C HIS A 717 12.95 -16.01 10.93
N ALA A 718 12.60 -15.83 12.21
CA ALA A 718 11.30 -16.23 12.73
C ALA A 718 10.17 -15.51 11.96
N PRO A 719 8.96 -16.09 11.92
CA PRO A 719 7.87 -15.45 11.20
C PRO A 719 7.51 -14.07 11.74
N ARG A 720 7.53 -13.07 10.84
CA ARG A 720 7.19 -11.67 11.11
C ARG A 720 6.02 -11.23 10.25
N VAL A 721 5.40 -10.11 10.62
CA VAL A 721 4.33 -9.48 9.85
C VAL A 721 4.87 -8.19 9.26
N ASP A 722 4.84 -8.09 7.93
CA ASP A 722 5.25 -6.88 7.23
C ASP A 722 4.00 -6.10 6.77
N SER A 723 4.08 -4.77 6.82
CA SER A 723 2.99 -3.87 6.39
C SER A 723 2.92 -3.68 4.87
N TYR A 724 3.61 -4.53 4.12
CA TYR A 724 3.82 -4.45 2.68
C TYR A 724 3.86 -5.85 2.08
N ASP A 725 3.55 -5.97 0.79
CA ASP A 725 3.61 -7.25 0.09
C ASP A 725 5.06 -7.61 -0.24
N ILE A 726 5.37 -8.90 -0.27
CA ILE A 726 6.71 -9.42 -0.55
C ILE A 726 6.64 -10.50 -1.60
N MET A 727 7.52 -10.44 -2.60
CA MET A 727 7.79 -11.55 -3.51
C MET A 727 9.22 -12.03 -3.31
N ILE A 728 9.40 -13.34 -3.16
CA ILE A 728 10.70 -13.99 -2.99
C ILE A 728 10.93 -15.00 -4.11
N VAL A 729 12.14 -15.05 -4.66
CA VAL A 729 12.57 -16.05 -5.65
C VAL A 729 13.82 -16.76 -5.12
N VAL A 730 13.73 -18.07 -4.92
CA VAL A 730 14.86 -18.89 -4.49
C VAL A 730 15.78 -19.15 -5.68
N LEU A 731 17.02 -18.69 -5.56
CA LEU A 731 18.05 -18.79 -6.59
C LEU A 731 18.89 -20.06 -6.39
N GLU A 732 19.27 -20.36 -5.14
CA GLU A 732 20.12 -21.48 -4.75
C GLU A 732 19.77 -21.98 -3.33
N GLY A 733 20.15 -23.22 -3.01
CA GLY A 733 19.88 -23.86 -1.73
C GLY A 733 18.40 -24.20 -1.53
N GLU A 734 18.04 -24.51 -0.28
CA GLU A 734 16.69 -24.91 0.11
C GLU A 734 16.20 -24.11 1.31
N VAL A 735 14.99 -23.59 1.23
CA VAL A 735 14.36 -22.84 2.32
C VAL A 735 13.00 -23.42 2.70
N LEU A 736 12.60 -23.24 3.94
CA LEU A 736 11.27 -23.53 4.46
C LEU A 736 10.56 -22.20 4.75
N SER A 737 9.40 -22.02 4.15
CA SER A 737 8.52 -20.89 4.44
C SER A 737 7.06 -21.32 4.26
N LEU A 738 6.17 -20.76 5.08
CA LEU A 738 4.74 -21.14 5.12
C LEU A 738 4.51 -22.66 5.22
N GLY A 739 5.41 -23.38 5.89
CA GLY A 739 5.37 -24.83 6.02
C GLY A 739 5.74 -25.61 4.75
N GLN A 740 6.23 -24.96 3.70
CA GLN A 740 6.62 -25.59 2.43
C GLN A 740 8.12 -25.42 2.16
N ARG A 741 8.77 -26.52 1.79
CA ARG A 741 10.18 -26.53 1.36
C ARG A 741 10.26 -26.09 -0.10
N MET A 742 11.15 -25.15 -0.40
CA MET A 742 11.38 -24.59 -1.73
C MET A 742 12.87 -24.61 -2.06
N GLY A 743 13.21 -25.17 -3.22
CA GLY A 743 14.56 -25.07 -3.79
C GLY A 743 14.63 -24.01 -4.88
N LYS A 744 15.69 -24.06 -5.70
CA LYS A 744 15.86 -23.22 -6.89
C LYS A 744 14.58 -23.17 -7.75
N ASP A 745 14.29 -21.99 -8.28
CA ASP A 745 13.06 -21.66 -9.02
C ASP A 745 11.78 -21.62 -8.15
N GLY A 746 11.86 -21.86 -6.84
CA GLY A 746 10.74 -21.62 -5.92
C GLY A 746 10.40 -20.13 -5.81
N VAL A 747 9.12 -19.80 -5.90
CA VAL A 747 8.61 -18.42 -5.81
C VAL A 747 7.59 -18.34 -4.69
N LEU A 748 7.79 -17.42 -3.76
CA LEU A 748 6.89 -17.14 -2.65
C LEU A 748 6.31 -15.74 -2.79
N PHE A 749 5.00 -15.62 -2.58
CA PHE A 749 4.34 -14.34 -2.38
C PHE A 749 3.80 -14.29 -0.95
N CYS A 750 4.07 -13.20 -0.23
CA CYS A 750 3.54 -12.92 1.10
C CYS A 750 2.72 -11.63 1.05
N ALA A 751 1.43 -11.74 1.33
CA ALA A 751 0.55 -10.58 1.39
C ALA A 751 0.80 -9.77 2.67
N ALA A 752 0.68 -8.44 2.59
CA ALA A 752 0.80 -7.53 3.72
C ALA A 752 -0.14 -7.94 4.88
N GLY A 753 0.34 -7.83 6.12
CA GLY A 753 -0.42 -8.21 7.32
C GLY A 753 -0.45 -9.72 7.62
N ILE A 754 0.13 -10.56 6.76
CA ILE A 754 0.19 -12.02 6.96
C ILE A 754 1.58 -12.42 7.51
N PRO A 755 1.63 -13.17 8.63
CA PRO A 755 2.89 -13.68 9.16
C PRO A 755 3.62 -14.59 8.14
N HIS A 756 4.93 -14.39 7.99
CA HIS A 756 5.79 -15.27 7.19
C HIS A 756 7.21 -15.31 7.78
N GLY A 757 7.84 -16.47 7.75
CA GLY A 757 9.24 -16.68 8.15
C GLY A 757 10.04 -17.31 7.03
N MET A 758 11.34 -17.42 7.24
CA MET A 758 12.24 -18.04 6.27
C MET A 758 13.33 -18.79 7.03
N GLU A 759 13.50 -20.07 6.77
CA GLU A 759 14.55 -20.89 7.37
C GLU A 759 15.33 -21.62 6.27
N ASN A 760 16.65 -21.62 6.33
CA ASN A 760 17.46 -22.50 5.48
C ASN A 760 17.48 -23.91 6.09
N VAL A 761 16.73 -24.82 5.48
CA VAL A 761 16.60 -26.22 5.90
C VAL A 761 17.48 -27.18 5.10
N GLY A 762 18.34 -26.64 4.24
CA GLY A 762 19.32 -27.38 3.46
C GLY A 762 20.67 -27.52 4.17
N THR A 763 21.61 -28.19 3.50
CA THR A 763 22.99 -28.39 4.00
C THR A 763 24.00 -27.39 3.42
N VAL A 764 23.55 -26.50 2.55
CA VAL A 764 24.36 -25.45 1.89
C VAL A 764 23.68 -24.08 2.07
N PRO A 765 24.41 -22.96 1.93
CA PRO A 765 23.80 -21.64 1.98
C PRO A 765 22.67 -21.49 0.97
N ALA A 766 21.55 -20.90 1.41
CA ALA A 766 20.41 -20.62 0.56
C ALA A 766 20.43 -19.16 0.12
N ARG A 767 20.26 -18.93 -1.18
CA ARG A 767 20.24 -17.59 -1.80
C ARG A 767 18.89 -17.32 -2.42
N TYR A 768 18.30 -16.19 -2.07
CA TYR A 768 17.01 -15.78 -2.62
C TYR A 768 16.94 -14.27 -2.85
N LEU A 769 16.23 -13.90 -3.92
CA LEU A 769 15.91 -12.53 -4.25
C LEU A 769 14.60 -12.13 -3.55
N VAL A 770 14.53 -10.91 -3.04
CA VAL A 770 13.35 -10.36 -2.38
C VAL A 770 12.96 -9.03 -3.03
N LEU A 771 11.67 -8.90 -3.36
CA LEU A 771 11.02 -7.68 -3.81
C LEU A 771 10.01 -7.24 -2.75
N GLU A 772 10.25 -6.11 -2.09
CA GLU A 772 9.34 -5.49 -1.12
C GLU A 772 8.48 -4.42 -1.83
N LEU A 773 7.16 -4.56 -1.77
CA LEU A 773 6.17 -3.72 -2.47
C LEU A 773 5.37 -2.91 -1.44
N HIS A 774 5.84 -1.71 -1.09
CA HIS A 774 5.20 -0.86 -0.09
C HIS A 774 4.10 -0.02 -0.74
N GLY A 775 2.83 -0.36 -0.52
CA GLY A 775 1.67 0.31 -1.13
C GLY A 775 1.57 1.83 -0.87
N GLY A 776 0.67 2.50 -1.60
CA GLY A 776 0.41 3.94 -1.53
C GLY A 776 -0.41 4.39 -0.31
N ARG A 777 -0.54 5.72 -0.12
CA ARG A 777 -1.11 6.35 1.10
C ARG A 777 -2.56 5.96 1.41
N MET A 778 -3.37 5.62 0.41
CA MET A 778 -4.76 5.18 0.63
C MET A 778 -4.86 3.77 1.18
N THR A 779 -3.97 2.87 0.78
CA THR A 779 -3.83 1.57 1.44
C THR A 779 -3.40 1.73 2.88
N THR A 780 -2.43 2.60 3.20
CA THR A 780 -2.05 2.84 4.60
C THR A 780 -3.22 3.38 5.42
N ARG A 781 -4.13 4.14 4.80
CA ARG A 781 -5.37 4.62 5.44
C ARG A 781 -6.40 3.51 5.63
N LEU A 782 -6.65 2.66 4.63
CA LEU A 782 -7.55 1.51 4.76
C LEU A 782 -7.01 0.47 5.74
N LEU A 783 -5.70 0.22 5.73
CA LEU A 783 -5.01 -0.61 6.73
C LEU A 783 -5.03 0.03 8.13
N ARG A 784 -5.01 1.36 8.26
CA ARG A 784 -5.25 2.06 9.55
C ARG A 784 -6.71 1.95 10.01
N GLU A 785 -7.66 2.16 9.10
CA GLU A 785 -9.10 2.06 9.36
C GLU A 785 -9.52 0.60 9.68
N GLU A 786 -8.81 -0.40 9.15
CA GLU A 786 -8.96 -1.84 9.47
C GLU A 786 -8.04 -2.30 10.64
N GLY A 787 -7.23 -1.41 11.21
CA GLY A 787 -6.37 -1.69 12.38
C GLY A 787 -5.13 -2.55 12.13
N VAL A 788 -4.67 -2.65 10.89
CA VAL A 788 -3.51 -3.42 10.40
C VAL A 788 -2.18 -2.64 10.45
N THR A 789 -2.18 -1.30 10.41
CA THR A 789 -0.96 -0.48 10.51
C THR A 789 -1.13 0.73 11.42
N GLY A 790 -0.08 1.09 12.16
CA GLY A 790 -0.04 2.19 13.12
C GLY A 790 -0.31 3.61 12.58
N SER A 791 -1.03 4.45 13.33
CA SER A 791 -1.10 5.91 13.18
C SER A 791 0.22 6.51 13.66
N ALA A 792 0.94 7.13 12.72
CA ALA A 792 2.24 7.78 12.97
C ALA A 792 2.09 9.09 13.74
#